data_AF-A0A8I6RBX7-F1
#
_entry.id   AF-A0A8I6RBX7-F1
#
_cell.length_a   1.000
_cell.length_b   1.000
_cell.length_c   1.000
_cell.angle_alpha   90.00
_cell.angle_beta   90.00
_cell.angle_gamma   90.00
#
_symmetry.space_group_name_H-M   'P 1'
#
loop_
_entity.id
_entity.type
_entity.pdbx_description
1 polymer ?
#
loop_
_entity_poly.entity_id
_entity_poly.type
_entity_poly.pdbx_seq_one_letter_code
_entity_poly.pdbx_strand_id
1 'polypeptide(L)'
;MEITLVGLVLLFLYDSSQSVELTAHLSENGLHGFVTFSEESGNIHIGMKLDTHSSWKWSVRELPIDYSQLENRCQESRLGPVILDLTSMFGELTNISQSISTRNDQVPLTGKSGIWSRSLLLQSSAGQRACATIVASGNSSVKVAEAHFAGENDISGRILIEWFGSSSASDAVFYTDLYHAKKRLATEHDWRIYTTDILESEADKAKADCNSLQVILMELTTRVGKVRVGERMLIRDSDLPHTDIGNPKRIHYIVIMDNIHPETFLNCARIIPKPPTLLKAVIRAHGVTGSISLQQESQLTPTRVFLNVTKVNDPVLGGFRIHTLPAMPPLDNSPKLDKCKDIGDVYNPLEKGLGADAPISAEHSQDNYALGDLSGKLGYAGEREWDVFLPLTGKYSVAHRSLVIYRNGESGIEEPWICVTLTRYKATQPEYKMPVVTAEVTFRYPIVGRIIFQQPDPFGETTILVERLVHADGTSLNTTKEHRWGIHLKPPGKDFFNWTARCVSAGPAFNPTKVNPNVSAESVIGDLTSRLGNLVIAGAKKLQRESRFLFTDDRLPLTGHNSIMGKSVIIFDDHGPKARGDRLACSKVMGVFRRKAVARDWFGNGFMASVSGKIEFYQQTAYGLTDIDINLQGLQDISDFQIHMTPVLEILEFPCQQNTLYEVYNPFNAPSSLQGGTPDQLRVGDLSGKFGTLSGHMSVKEIGFNDTNLMLFGQTSIIGRSLVLYTKTHNKRWACSSIERGYAPSEARELRAIASFHHPLGFAYGYMRMTQLIHIDGSSSDTVIEVNVRHPGKHDRNVTFNHNWAIYVNSIGVDATVKVLNTRCTAAGYIWNPYYTQLADPLNEDLYKQECGSDLPLRCYVGDLSGRLGPINLGTGRKVFTDANFPLEGKTSALGRSIVIFDKDGGHDKYACANIEPDYYTVKYVNVRRPPKFVVSQFLEDVRNVMGIPEWYLTIDSRKTNILYNGACIQLLIHFKGPNANKLEQDFSRLLSTGKLAQPSLYIPGYVTPKSRRSSISYKLCSTSPEERKFQFKSKSSSSTMIKPTLLTVFFVFLLSRF
;
A
#
# COMPACT_ATOMS: atom_id res chain seq x y z
N MET A 1 37.03 -59.55 -9.05
CA MET A 1 37.69 -60.32 -7.98
C MET A 1 36.70 -60.41 -6.84
N GLU A 2 36.20 -61.63 -6.63
CA GLU A 2 35.23 -62.00 -5.60
C GLU A 2 35.77 -61.68 -4.19
N ILE A 3 34.88 -61.38 -3.24
CA ILE A 3 34.58 -62.25 -2.10
C ILE A 3 33.52 -61.56 -1.21
N THR A 4 32.46 -62.30 -0.99
CA THR A 4 31.34 -62.10 -0.08
C THR A 4 31.67 -62.51 1.36
N LEU A 5 30.91 -61.90 2.30
CA LEU A 5 30.21 -62.50 3.46
C LEU A 5 30.67 -62.17 4.90
N VAL A 6 29.72 -61.49 5.58
CA VAL A 6 29.29 -61.50 7.00
C VAL A 6 30.16 -60.90 8.11
N GLY A 7 29.65 -59.78 8.65
CA GLY A 7 29.83 -59.36 10.03
C GLY A 7 28.68 -58.45 10.46
N LEU A 8 27.73 -59.00 11.22
CA LEU A 8 26.64 -58.37 11.98
C LEU A 8 26.41 -56.85 11.81
N VAL A 9 25.37 -56.48 11.06
CA VAL A 9 24.72 -55.17 11.18
C VAL A 9 23.64 -55.30 12.27
N LEU A 10 23.97 -54.88 13.50
CA LEU A 10 22.95 -54.44 14.45
C LEU A 10 22.41 -53.10 13.95
N LEU A 11 21.31 -53.15 13.21
CA LEU A 11 20.47 -51.99 12.97
C LEU A 11 19.90 -51.55 14.33
N PHE A 12 20.59 -50.62 14.99
CA PHE A 12 19.89 -49.69 15.88
C PHE A 12 18.99 -48.85 14.99
N LEU A 13 17.77 -49.34 14.77
CA LEU A 13 16.63 -48.46 14.52
C LEU A 13 16.52 -47.61 15.79
N TYR A 14 17.17 -46.44 15.78
CA TYR A 14 16.74 -45.32 16.61
C TYR A 14 15.35 -44.96 16.09
N ASP A 15 14.35 -45.62 16.65
CA ASP A 15 12.99 -45.13 16.61
C ASP A 15 13.05 -43.80 17.35
N SER A 16 13.12 -42.69 16.62
CA SER A 16 13.03 -41.37 17.21
C SER A 16 11.58 -41.22 17.68
N SER A 17 11.30 -41.73 18.88
CA SER A 17 10.09 -41.42 19.64
C SER A 17 10.06 -39.92 19.83
N GLN A 18 9.39 -39.20 18.92
CA GLN A 18 9.26 -37.76 18.99
C GLN A 18 8.31 -37.42 20.14
N SER A 19 8.93 -36.89 21.19
CA SER A 19 8.37 -36.43 22.46
C SER A 19 7.44 -35.22 22.28
N VAL A 20 6.25 -35.23 22.89
CA VAL A 20 5.41 -34.03 23.05
C VAL A 20 6.11 -33.08 24.01
N GLU A 21 6.29 -31.82 23.60
CA GLU A 21 6.91 -30.77 24.42
C GLU A 21 5.98 -29.56 24.51
N LEU A 22 5.71 -29.11 25.74
CA LEU A 22 4.92 -27.92 26.06
C LEU A 22 5.74 -26.96 26.91
N THR A 23 5.51 -25.65 26.77
CA THR A 23 6.19 -24.61 27.55
C THR A 23 5.20 -23.55 28.05
N ALA A 24 5.40 -23.09 29.28
CA ALA A 24 4.67 -21.98 29.89
C ALA A 24 5.66 -20.85 30.23
N HIS A 25 5.56 -19.71 29.53
CA HIS A 25 6.46 -18.55 29.70
C HIS A 25 5.90 -17.54 30.71
N LEU A 26 6.64 -17.29 31.79
CA LEU A 26 6.21 -16.50 32.95
C LEU A 26 7.09 -15.26 33.12
N SER A 27 6.50 -14.09 33.24
CA SER A 27 7.26 -12.85 33.46
C SER A 27 6.37 -11.76 34.06
N GLU A 28 5.97 -11.89 35.32
CA GLU A 28 5.02 -10.97 35.98
C GLU A 28 5.27 -10.90 37.49
N ASN A 29 5.14 -9.72 38.11
CA ASN A 29 5.28 -9.53 39.56
C ASN A 29 6.60 -10.05 40.16
N GLY A 30 7.73 -9.84 39.47
CA GLY A 30 9.06 -10.26 39.94
C GLY A 30 9.35 -11.76 39.81
N LEU A 31 8.45 -12.53 39.19
CA LEU A 31 8.72 -13.88 38.71
C LEU A 31 9.10 -13.81 37.22
N HIS A 32 10.20 -14.45 36.83
CA HIS A 32 10.58 -14.57 35.43
C HIS A 32 11.11 -15.97 35.08
N GLY A 33 10.79 -16.48 33.90
CA GLY A 33 11.34 -17.74 33.40
C GLY A 33 10.32 -18.57 32.64
N PHE A 34 10.51 -19.89 32.63
CA PHE A 34 9.59 -20.81 31.98
C PHE A 34 9.52 -22.17 32.68
N VAL A 35 8.41 -22.87 32.45
CA VAL A 35 8.20 -24.27 32.84
C VAL A 35 7.98 -25.08 31.58
N THR A 36 8.76 -26.14 31.37
CA THR A 36 8.63 -27.10 30.27
C THR A 36 8.03 -28.40 30.75
N PHE A 37 7.20 -29.02 29.92
CA PHE A 37 6.63 -30.34 30.13
C PHE A 37 6.96 -31.19 28.91
N SER A 38 7.74 -32.24 29.07
CA SER A 38 8.10 -33.15 27.97
C SER A 38 7.74 -34.59 28.29
N GLU A 39 7.22 -35.31 27.29
CA GLU A 39 6.93 -36.74 27.41
C GLU A 39 8.10 -37.56 26.86
N GLU A 40 8.71 -38.40 27.68
CA GLU A 40 9.78 -39.32 27.27
C GLU A 40 9.51 -40.72 27.82
N SER A 41 9.39 -41.71 26.93
CA SER A 41 9.16 -43.12 27.28
C SER A 41 7.97 -43.36 28.24
N GLY A 42 6.90 -42.56 28.12
CA GLY A 42 5.68 -42.64 28.94
C GLY A 42 5.75 -41.93 30.30
N ASN A 43 6.88 -41.30 30.63
CA ASN A 43 7.02 -40.41 31.79
C ASN A 43 6.97 -38.95 31.34
N ILE A 44 6.47 -38.09 32.22
CA ILE A 44 6.44 -36.64 32.03
C ILE A 44 7.56 -36.01 32.84
N HIS A 45 8.43 -35.30 32.14
CA HIS A 45 9.50 -34.51 32.71
C HIS A 45 9.07 -33.04 32.76
N ILE A 46 9.02 -32.49 33.97
CA ILE A 46 8.70 -31.08 34.21
C ILE A 46 10.02 -30.37 34.51
N GLY A 47 10.49 -29.58 33.55
CA GLY A 47 11.67 -28.74 33.70
C GLY A 47 11.27 -27.34 34.11
N MET A 48 11.95 -26.75 35.09
CA MET A 48 11.69 -25.39 35.52
C MET A 48 12.96 -24.57 35.47
N LYS A 49 12.88 -23.38 34.87
CA LYS A 49 13.92 -22.36 34.94
C LYS A 49 13.25 -21.04 35.31
N LEU A 50 13.13 -20.80 36.61
CA LEU A 50 12.48 -19.62 37.18
C LEU A 50 13.46 -18.82 38.03
N ASP A 51 13.38 -17.51 37.94
CA ASP A 51 14.07 -16.54 38.76
C ASP A 51 13.04 -15.80 39.63
N THR A 52 13.21 -15.89 40.95
CA THR A 52 12.31 -15.25 41.93
C THR A 52 12.90 -15.20 43.33
N HIS A 53 12.49 -14.22 44.14
CA HIS A 53 12.87 -14.10 45.55
C HIS A 53 11.81 -14.62 46.53
N SER A 54 10.73 -15.22 46.04
CA SER A 54 9.59 -15.67 46.87
C SER A 54 9.17 -17.11 46.54
N SER A 55 8.41 -17.72 47.45
CA SER A 55 7.79 -19.04 47.24
C SER A 55 6.46 -18.89 46.50
N TRP A 56 6.22 -19.76 45.52
CA TRP A 56 5.01 -19.72 44.68
C TRP A 56 4.23 -21.03 44.72
N LYS A 57 2.94 -20.93 45.02
CA LYS A 57 1.97 -21.99 44.74
C LYS A 57 1.64 -21.97 43.26
N TRP A 58 1.47 -23.14 42.66
CA TRP A 58 1.27 -23.31 41.23
C TRP A 58 0.16 -24.32 40.95
N SER A 59 -0.67 -23.99 39.96
CA SER A 59 -1.86 -24.77 39.59
C SER A 59 -2.18 -24.59 38.11
N VAL A 60 -2.73 -25.62 37.47
CA VAL A 60 -3.29 -25.53 36.11
C VAL A 60 -4.75 -25.11 36.21
N ARG A 61 -5.12 -24.07 35.47
CA ARG A 61 -6.48 -23.53 35.38
C ARG A 61 -7.12 -23.89 34.05
N GLU A 62 -8.45 -23.82 34.00
CA GLU A 62 -9.20 -24.30 32.84
C GLU A 62 -8.91 -23.56 31.53
N LEU A 63 -8.93 -22.22 31.58
CA LEU A 63 -8.92 -21.35 30.40
C LEU A 63 -7.51 -20.82 30.10
N PRO A 64 -7.16 -20.63 28.81
CA PRO A 64 -5.92 -19.96 28.41
C PRO A 64 -5.95 -18.47 28.74
N ILE A 65 -4.77 -17.83 28.69
CA ILE A 65 -4.63 -16.39 28.86
C ILE A 65 -4.91 -15.69 27.54
N ASP A 66 -5.68 -14.60 27.59
CA ASP A 66 -5.79 -13.65 26.48
C ASP A 66 -4.67 -12.61 26.58
N TYR A 67 -3.61 -12.80 25.77
CA TYR A 67 -2.45 -11.90 25.73
C TYR A 67 -2.74 -10.57 25.02
N SER A 68 -3.94 -10.37 24.44
CA SER A 68 -4.36 -9.05 23.95
C SER A 68 -4.67 -8.07 25.10
N GLN A 69 -4.80 -8.57 26.33
CA GLN A 69 -5.07 -7.80 27.54
C GLN A 69 -3.77 -7.60 28.34
N LEU A 70 -3.52 -6.36 28.77
CA LEU A 70 -2.30 -6.02 29.52
C LEU A 70 -2.46 -6.11 31.03
N GLU A 71 -3.68 -6.03 31.56
CA GLU A 71 -3.95 -5.97 33.00
C GLU A 71 -4.94 -7.05 33.42
N ASN A 72 -4.85 -7.47 34.68
CA ASN A 72 -5.82 -8.37 35.32
C ASN A 72 -6.03 -9.73 34.62
N ARG A 73 -5.10 -10.14 33.74
CA ARG A 73 -5.20 -11.37 32.96
C ARG A 73 -5.09 -12.64 33.79
N CYS A 74 -4.40 -12.58 34.94
CA CYS A 74 -4.24 -13.70 35.86
C CYS A 74 -5.36 -13.82 36.93
N GLN A 75 -6.45 -13.08 36.78
CA GLN A 75 -7.58 -13.20 37.70
C GLN A 75 -8.29 -14.55 37.53
N GLU A 76 -8.71 -15.14 38.66
CA GLU A 76 -9.40 -16.44 38.67
C GLU A 76 -10.69 -16.43 37.84
N SER A 77 -11.41 -15.31 37.81
CA SER A 77 -12.60 -15.12 36.96
C SER A 77 -12.31 -15.22 35.45
N ARG A 78 -11.06 -15.03 35.02
CA ARG A 78 -10.64 -15.14 33.62
C ARG A 78 -10.00 -16.48 33.27
N LEU A 79 -9.34 -17.11 34.24
CA LEU A 79 -8.65 -18.39 34.05
C LEU A 79 -9.55 -19.60 34.36
N GLY A 80 -10.67 -19.38 35.04
CA GLY A 80 -11.59 -20.46 35.39
C GLY A 80 -11.12 -21.31 36.59
N PRO A 81 -11.80 -22.44 36.83
CA PRO A 81 -11.53 -23.32 37.95
C PRO A 81 -10.13 -23.97 37.88
N VAL A 82 -9.66 -24.45 39.04
CA VAL A 82 -8.45 -25.29 39.13
C VAL A 82 -8.75 -26.66 38.53
N ILE A 83 -7.94 -27.07 37.56
CA ILE A 83 -7.97 -28.42 36.98
C ILE A 83 -6.98 -29.34 37.67
N LEU A 84 -5.80 -28.81 38.01
CA LEU A 84 -4.72 -29.58 38.64
C LEU A 84 -3.97 -28.71 39.65
N ASP A 85 -3.88 -29.18 40.89
CA ASP A 85 -3.08 -28.53 41.94
C ASP A 85 -1.68 -29.16 42.00
N LEU A 86 -0.74 -28.57 41.27
CA LEU A 86 0.64 -29.03 41.20
C LEU A 86 1.38 -28.82 42.53
N THR A 87 0.96 -27.85 43.35
CA THR A 87 1.57 -27.59 44.65
C THR A 87 1.33 -28.76 45.61
N SER A 88 0.12 -29.31 45.60
CA SER A 88 -0.21 -30.46 46.44
C SER A 88 0.59 -31.72 46.08
N MET A 89 0.99 -31.86 44.81
CA MET A 89 1.69 -33.03 44.30
C MET A 89 3.21 -32.91 44.42
N PHE A 90 3.76 -31.72 44.21
CA PHE A 90 5.19 -31.51 44.04
C PHE A 90 5.80 -30.48 45.01
N GLY A 91 4.98 -29.82 45.82
CA GLY A 91 5.40 -28.74 46.72
C GLY A 91 5.37 -27.36 46.06
N GLU A 92 5.66 -26.34 46.86
CA GLU A 92 5.78 -24.95 46.39
C GLU A 92 7.09 -24.74 45.61
N LEU A 93 7.05 -23.85 44.63
CA LEU A 93 8.22 -23.51 43.84
C LEU A 93 9.09 -22.52 44.61
N THR A 94 10.31 -22.95 44.93
CA THR A 94 11.35 -22.14 45.54
C THR A 94 12.54 -22.07 44.59
N ASN A 95 13.13 -20.88 44.47
CA ASN A 95 14.14 -20.51 43.47
C ASN A 95 15.23 -21.60 43.30
N ILE A 96 15.27 -22.29 42.14
CA ILE A 96 16.34 -23.17 41.59
C ILE A 96 15.83 -23.75 40.25
N SER A 97 16.74 -23.99 39.30
CA SER A 97 16.47 -24.87 38.14
C SER A 97 16.19 -26.29 38.63
N GLN A 98 14.91 -26.65 38.76
CA GLN A 98 14.48 -27.98 39.22
C GLN A 98 13.94 -28.79 38.05
N SER A 99 14.17 -30.10 38.07
CA SER A 99 13.51 -31.05 37.19
C SER A 99 12.77 -32.09 38.01
N ILE A 100 11.52 -32.33 37.65
CA ILE A 100 10.63 -33.29 38.32
C ILE A 100 10.23 -34.31 37.28
N SER A 101 10.17 -35.59 37.66
CA SER A 101 9.61 -36.64 36.81
C SER A 101 8.35 -37.20 37.45
N THR A 102 7.31 -37.39 36.65
CA THR A 102 6.02 -37.92 37.06
C THR A 102 5.46 -38.81 35.97
N ARG A 103 4.39 -39.55 36.27
CA ARG A 103 3.74 -40.43 35.30
C ARG A 103 2.72 -39.65 34.47
N ASN A 104 2.50 -40.07 33.22
CA ASN A 104 1.56 -39.43 32.30
C ASN A 104 0.11 -39.42 32.80
N ASP A 105 -0.30 -40.40 33.63
CA ASP A 105 -1.63 -40.43 34.24
C ASP A 105 -1.87 -39.30 35.26
N GLN A 106 -0.81 -38.75 35.86
CA GLN A 106 -0.90 -37.67 36.84
C GLN A 106 -0.92 -36.28 36.18
N VAL A 107 -0.17 -36.11 35.09
CA VAL A 107 -0.05 -34.85 34.35
C VAL A 107 -0.15 -35.11 32.84
N PRO A 108 -1.34 -35.42 32.32
CA PRO A 108 -1.51 -35.69 30.89
C PRO A 108 -1.23 -34.43 30.06
N LEU A 109 -0.35 -34.52 29.06
CA LEU A 109 -0.01 -33.37 28.21
C LEU A 109 -1.08 -33.06 27.16
N THR A 110 -1.60 -34.11 26.53
CA THR A 110 -2.63 -34.08 25.49
C THR A 110 -3.79 -35.01 25.88
N GLY A 111 -4.85 -35.03 25.07
CA GLY A 111 -6.01 -35.88 25.34
C GLY A 111 -7.13 -35.14 26.08
N LYS A 112 -8.19 -35.86 26.45
CA LYS A 112 -9.39 -35.30 27.10
C LYS A 112 -9.11 -34.57 28.41
N SER A 113 -8.14 -35.04 29.19
CA SER A 113 -7.69 -34.44 30.45
C SER A 113 -6.41 -33.61 30.31
N GLY A 114 -5.91 -33.41 29.07
CA GLY A 114 -4.63 -32.78 28.81
C GLY A 114 -4.49 -31.35 29.37
N ILE A 115 -3.24 -30.90 29.51
CA ILE A 115 -2.90 -29.54 29.97
C ILE A 115 -2.56 -28.55 28.83
N TRP A 116 -2.35 -29.01 27.59
CA TRP A 116 -2.10 -28.11 26.45
C TRP A 116 -3.24 -27.09 26.25
N SER A 117 -2.93 -25.84 25.91
CA SER A 117 -3.86 -24.71 25.73
C SER A 117 -4.64 -24.31 27.01
N ARG A 118 -4.23 -24.83 28.18
CA ARG A 118 -4.67 -24.34 29.51
C ARG A 118 -3.68 -23.31 30.04
N SER A 119 -4.02 -22.66 31.17
CA SER A 119 -3.09 -21.74 31.82
C SER A 119 -2.47 -22.33 33.08
N LEU A 120 -1.22 -22.00 33.32
CA LEU A 120 -0.51 -22.19 34.58
C LEU A 120 -0.64 -20.90 35.39
N LEU A 121 -1.18 -20.97 36.60
CA LEU A 121 -1.27 -19.86 37.54
C LEU A 121 -0.34 -20.10 38.72
N LEU A 122 0.52 -19.13 38.99
CA LEU A 122 1.36 -19.05 40.16
C LEU A 122 0.88 -17.94 41.09
N GLN A 123 0.86 -18.21 42.38
CA GLN A 123 0.47 -17.27 43.42
C GLN A 123 1.50 -17.25 44.55
N SER A 124 2.03 -16.06 44.85
CA SER A 124 2.99 -15.88 45.94
C SER A 124 2.30 -15.85 47.30
N SER A 125 3.09 -16.03 48.36
CA SER A 125 2.61 -15.87 49.74
C SER A 125 2.07 -14.45 50.03
N ALA A 126 2.55 -13.44 49.31
CA ALA A 126 2.07 -12.05 49.39
C ALA A 126 0.79 -11.80 48.56
N GLY A 127 0.25 -12.81 47.88
CA GLY A 127 -0.96 -12.71 47.07
C GLY A 127 -0.75 -12.18 45.65
N GLN A 128 0.50 -11.97 45.23
CA GLN A 128 0.82 -11.62 43.84
C GLN A 128 0.58 -12.83 42.94
N ARG A 129 0.24 -12.58 41.67
CA ARG A 129 -0.12 -13.62 40.70
C ARG A 129 0.73 -13.49 39.43
N ALA A 130 1.14 -14.61 38.87
CA ALA A 130 1.77 -14.68 37.56
C ALA A 130 1.15 -15.85 36.81
N CYS A 131 0.92 -15.71 35.50
CA CYS A 131 0.27 -16.76 34.74
C CYS A 131 0.82 -16.88 33.32
N ALA A 132 0.74 -18.08 32.76
CA ALA A 132 1.16 -18.37 31.39
C ALA A 132 0.24 -19.40 30.72
N THR A 133 -0.08 -19.26 29.43
CA THR A 133 -0.69 -20.35 28.66
C THR A 133 0.37 -21.43 28.41
N ILE A 134 -0.02 -22.69 28.56
CA ILE A 134 0.81 -23.87 28.29
C ILE A 134 0.72 -24.14 26.77
N VAL A 135 1.73 -23.69 26.05
CA VAL A 135 1.77 -23.71 24.58
C VAL A 135 2.67 -24.83 24.07
N ALA A 136 2.48 -25.23 22.81
CA ALA A 136 3.34 -26.21 22.16
C ALA A 136 4.75 -25.64 21.90
N SER A 137 5.77 -26.46 22.08
CA SER A 137 7.17 -26.15 21.82
C SER A 137 7.90 -27.32 21.15
N GLY A 138 9.21 -27.18 20.92
CA GLY A 138 10.03 -28.17 20.22
C GLY A 138 9.63 -28.36 18.76
N ASN A 139 9.52 -29.63 18.33
CA ASN A 139 9.15 -30.02 16.97
C ASN A 139 7.63 -30.08 16.72
N SER A 140 6.82 -29.67 17.71
CA SER A 140 5.36 -29.72 17.62
C SER A 140 4.81 -28.55 16.80
N SER A 141 3.86 -28.82 15.89
CA SER A 141 3.18 -27.77 15.12
C SER A 141 1.76 -27.53 15.64
N VAL A 142 1.33 -26.28 15.66
CA VAL A 142 -0.05 -25.90 15.95
C VAL A 142 -0.65 -25.23 14.73
N LYS A 143 -1.86 -25.65 14.36
CA LYS A 143 -2.65 -24.96 13.33
C LYS A 143 -3.85 -24.33 13.98
N VAL A 144 -4.23 -23.15 13.51
CA VAL A 144 -5.33 -22.37 14.09
C VAL A 144 -6.36 -22.04 13.02
N ALA A 145 -7.63 -22.09 13.39
CA ALA A 145 -8.73 -21.55 12.62
C ALA A 145 -9.65 -20.71 13.53
N GLU A 146 -10.36 -19.77 12.93
CA GLU A 146 -11.30 -18.90 13.64
C GLU A 146 -12.66 -18.91 12.95
N ALA A 147 -13.73 -18.93 13.75
CA ALA A 147 -15.07 -18.61 13.33
C ALA A 147 -15.55 -17.37 14.10
N HIS A 148 -15.75 -16.26 13.39
CA HIS A 148 -16.12 -14.97 13.97
C HIS A 148 -17.61 -14.68 13.76
N PHE A 149 -18.34 -14.46 14.84
CA PHE A 149 -19.76 -14.13 14.87
C PHE A 149 -19.92 -12.61 14.99
N ALA A 150 -20.44 -11.97 13.94
CA ALA A 150 -20.47 -10.52 13.81
C ALA A 150 -21.67 -9.83 14.50
N GLY A 151 -22.41 -10.50 15.39
CA GLY A 151 -23.55 -9.90 16.11
C GLY A 151 -24.90 -10.02 15.41
N GLU A 152 -24.99 -10.75 14.31
CA GLU A 152 -26.26 -11.10 13.67
C GLU A 152 -27.07 -12.03 14.61
N ASN A 153 -28.39 -11.92 14.59
CA ASN A 153 -29.28 -12.71 15.46
C ASN A 153 -28.89 -12.75 16.96
N ASP A 154 -28.32 -11.66 17.47
CA ASP A 154 -27.93 -11.49 18.88
C ASP A 154 -26.71 -12.30 19.36
N ILE A 155 -25.98 -13.02 18.50
CA ILE A 155 -24.71 -13.67 18.91
C ILE A 155 -23.51 -12.92 18.34
N SER A 156 -22.63 -12.46 19.24
CA SER A 156 -21.32 -11.88 18.93
C SER A 156 -20.20 -12.68 19.57
N GLY A 157 -19.01 -12.63 18.99
CA GLY A 157 -17.80 -13.22 19.57
C GLY A 157 -17.08 -14.13 18.59
N ARG A 158 -16.26 -15.05 19.11
CA ARG A 158 -15.44 -15.93 18.28
C ARG A 158 -15.25 -17.31 18.89
N ILE A 159 -15.02 -18.27 18.01
CA ILE A 159 -14.55 -19.61 18.33
C ILE A 159 -13.19 -19.78 17.67
N LEU A 160 -12.16 -20.00 18.47
CA LEU A 160 -10.83 -20.39 18.01
C LEU A 160 -10.72 -21.91 18.07
N ILE A 161 -10.24 -22.51 17.00
CA ILE A 161 -9.97 -23.95 16.92
C ILE A 161 -8.47 -24.11 16.73
N GLU A 162 -7.82 -24.81 17.66
CA GLU A 162 -6.39 -25.12 17.58
C GLU A 162 -6.22 -26.63 17.43
N TRP A 163 -5.37 -27.07 16.51
CA TRP A 163 -4.95 -28.46 16.36
C TRP A 163 -3.47 -28.56 16.69
N PHE A 164 -3.15 -29.38 17.69
CA PHE A 164 -1.81 -29.78 18.07
C PHE A 164 -1.44 -31.07 17.36
N GLY A 165 -0.26 -31.12 16.72
CA GLY A 165 0.26 -32.40 16.29
C GLY A 165 1.52 -32.43 15.44
N SER A 166 2.07 -33.65 15.40
CA SER A 166 2.94 -34.21 14.35
C SER A 166 2.19 -35.37 13.66
N SER A 167 2.78 -36.08 12.70
CA SER A 167 2.10 -37.13 11.92
C SER A 167 1.46 -38.28 12.73
N SER A 168 1.70 -38.38 14.05
CA SER A 168 1.25 -39.48 14.91
C SER A 168 0.40 -39.09 16.13
N ALA A 169 0.27 -37.79 16.48
CA ALA A 169 -0.58 -37.33 17.58
C ALA A 169 -1.38 -36.10 17.14
N SER A 170 -2.71 -36.18 17.14
CA SER A 170 -3.60 -35.04 16.90
C SER A 170 -4.41 -34.78 18.16
N ASP A 171 -4.23 -33.63 18.82
CA ASP A 171 -5.16 -33.14 19.86
C ASP A 171 -5.78 -31.84 19.33
N ALA A 172 -7.04 -31.56 19.64
CA ALA A 172 -7.67 -30.31 19.23
C ALA A 172 -8.44 -29.66 20.37
N VAL A 173 -8.52 -28.33 20.33
CA VAL A 173 -9.27 -27.53 21.30
C VAL A 173 -10.11 -26.48 20.61
N PHE A 174 -11.30 -26.25 21.15
CA PHE A 174 -12.16 -25.12 20.85
C PHE A 174 -12.13 -24.16 22.03
N TYR A 175 -11.62 -22.95 21.81
CA TYR A 175 -11.78 -21.84 22.74
C TYR A 175 -12.95 -20.97 22.29
N THR A 176 -13.99 -20.85 23.11
CA THR A 176 -15.20 -20.10 22.80
C THR A 176 -15.31 -18.85 23.67
N ASP A 177 -15.46 -17.68 23.05
CA ASP A 177 -15.78 -16.40 23.71
C ASP A 177 -16.96 -15.77 22.97
N LEU A 178 -18.16 -16.30 23.26
CA LEU A 178 -19.42 -15.89 22.65
C LEU A 178 -20.29 -15.17 23.68
N TYR A 179 -21.03 -14.16 23.25
CA TYR A 179 -21.94 -13.40 24.11
C TYR A 179 -23.15 -12.85 23.34
N HIS A 180 -24.21 -12.57 24.09
CA HIS A 180 -25.40 -11.94 23.55
C HIS A 180 -25.17 -10.43 23.29
N ALA A 181 -25.39 -9.96 22.06
CA ALA A 181 -25.06 -8.58 21.66
C ALA A 181 -25.99 -7.54 22.30
N LYS A 182 -27.24 -7.92 22.61
CA LYS A 182 -28.31 -7.04 23.12
C LYS A 182 -28.57 -7.21 24.62
N LYS A 183 -28.15 -8.33 25.22
CA LYS A 183 -28.44 -8.68 26.62
C LYS A 183 -27.25 -9.38 27.27
N ARG A 184 -27.08 -9.27 28.58
CA ARG A 184 -26.12 -10.08 29.34
C ARG A 184 -26.83 -11.32 29.88
N LEU A 185 -26.90 -12.35 29.04
CA LEU A 185 -27.53 -13.64 29.35
C LEU A 185 -26.52 -14.76 29.10
N ALA A 186 -26.63 -15.83 29.89
CA ALA A 186 -25.93 -17.08 29.66
C ALA A 186 -26.92 -18.13 29.15
N THR A 187 -26.66 -18.73 27.99
CA THR A 187 -27.51 -19.75 27.36
C THR A 187 -26.68 -20.92 26.83
N GLU A 188 -27.30 -22.10 26.75
CA GLU A 188 -26.68 -23.32 26.20
C GLU A 188 -27.33 -23.71 24.87
N HIS A 189 -26.51 -24.02 23.87
CA HIS A 189 -26.95 -24.28 22.51
C HIS A 189 -26.33 -25.55 21.95
N ASP A 190 -27.10 -26.25 21.12
CA ASP A 190 -26.57 -27.29 20.25
C ASP A 190 -25.83 -26.61 19.09
N TRP A 191 -24.79 -27.25 18.57
CA TRP A 191 -23.93 -26.69 17.54
C TRP A 191 -23.33 -27.78 16.64
N ARG A 192 -23.09 -27.40 15.39
CA ARG A 192 -22.76 -28.31 14.29
C ARG A 192 -21.77 -27.65 13.33
N ILE A 193 -21.01 -28.48 12.61
CA ILE A 193 -20.23 -28.03 11.45
C ILE A 193 -21.00 -28.41 10.19
N TYR A 194 -21.31 -27.41 9.38
CA TYR A 194 -21.88 -27.58 8.04
C TYR A 194 -20.82 -27.34 6.97
N THR A 195 -21.00 -27.92 5.79
CA THR A 195 -20.13 -27.73 4.63
C THR A 195 -20.93 -27.37 3.38
N THR A 196 -20.36 -26.56 2.51
CA THR A 196 -20.97 -26.19 1.22
C THR A 196 -20.78 -27.29 0.17
N ASP A 197 -21.66 -27.38 -0.82
CA ASP A 197 -21.46 -28.26 -1.99
C ASP A 197 -20.27 -27.78 -2.84
N ILE A 198 -19.52 -28.71 -3.43
CA ILE A 198 -18.39 -28.44 -4.33
C ILE A 198 -18.85 -27.70 -5.60
N LEU A 199 -20.11 -27.92 -6.02
CA LEU A 199 -20.67 -27.36 -7.26
C LEU A 199 -21.25 -25.95 -7.10
N GLU A 200 -21.32 -25.42 -5.88
CA GLU A 200 -21.83 -24.05 -5.64
C GLU A 200 -20.91 -22.98 -6.22
N SER A 201 -21.53 -21.92 -6.76
CA SER A 201 -20.80 -20.78 -7.32
C SER A 201 -20.08 -19.99 -6.22
N GLU A 202 -19.01 -19.29 -6.56
CA GLU A 202 -18.31 -18.40 -5.61
C GLU A 202 -19.24 -17.30 -5.05
N ALA A 203 -20.29 -16.91 -5.78
CA ALA A 203 -21.29 -15.97 -5.29
C ALA A 203 -22.23 -16.59 -4.25
N ASP A 204 -22.56 -17.88 -4.37
CA ASP A 204 -23.35 -18.61 -3.37
C ASP A 204 -22.53 -18.88 -2.11
N LYS A 205 -21.25 -19.23 -2.28
CA LYS A 205 -20.25 -19.38 -1.22
C LYS A 205 -19.92 -18.09 -0.46
N ALA A 206 -20.19 -16.93 -1.07
CA ALA A 206 -19.98 -15.61 -0.47
C ALA A 206 -21.20 -15.09 0.31
N LYS A 207 -22.33 -15.83 0.33
CA LYS A 207 -23.49 -15.50 1.14
C LYS A 207 -23.14 -15.62 2.63
N ALA A 208 -23.55 -14.62 3.40
CA ALA A 208 -23.31 -14.56 4.84
C ALA A 208 -24.40 -15.26 5.65
N ASP A 209 -25.56 -15.57 5.03
CA ASP A 209 -26.65 -16.26 5.69
C ASP A 209 -26.51 -17.77 5.56
N CYS A 210 -26.81 -18.49 6.64
CA CYS A 210 -26.70 -19.95 6.67
C CYS A 210 -27.90 -20.70 6.12
N ASN A 211 -28.80 -19.98 5.44
CA ASN A 211 -30.00 -20.54 4.84
C ASN A 211 -29.68 -21.52 3.69
N SER A 212 -28.52 -21.37 3.04
CA SER A 212 -28.07 -22.29 1.99
C SER A 212 -27.40 -23.56 2.52
N LEU A 213 -27.09 -23.64 3.82
CA LEU A 213 -26.36 -24.77 4.38
C LEU A 213 -27.28 -25.98 4.56
N GLN A 214 -27.02 -27.04 3.81
CA GLN A 214 -27.82 -28.27 3.84
C GLN A 214 -27.03 -29.49 4.32
N VAL A 215 -25.71 -29.49 4.15
CA VAL A 215 -24.88 -30.68 4.44
C VAL A 215 -24.23 -30.53 5.81
N ILE A 216 -24.65 -31.36 6.75
CA ILE A 216 -24.01 -31.50 8.07
C ILE A 216 -22.74 -32.35 7.89
N LEU A 217 -21.58 -31.76 8.20
CA LEU A 217 -20.31 -32.48 8.22
C LEU A 217 -20.10 -33.18 9.57
N MET A 218 -20.49 -32.54 10.67
CA MET A 218 -20.22 -33.03 12.02
C MET A 218 -21.21 -32.48 13.05
N GLU A 219 -21.77 -33.36 13.89
CA GLU A 219 -22.51 -32.98 15.10
C GLU A 219 -21.55 -32.75 16.26
N LEU A 220 -21.27 -31.49 16.60
CA LEU A 220 -20.33 -31.17 17.68
C LEU A 220 -20.95 -31.42 19.04
N THR A 221 -22.24 -31.13 19.22
CA THR A 221 -22.94 -31.32 20.50
C THR A 221 -22.80 -32.72 21.07
N THR A 222 -23.01 -33.74 20.24
CA THR A 222 -22.93 -35.15 20.66
C THR A 222 -21.50 -35.59 20.97
N ARG A 223 -20.51 -34.87 20.43
CA ARG A 223 -19.10 -35.22 20.51
C ARG A 223 -18.40 -34.54 21.68
N VAL A 224 -18.67 -33.25 21.87
CA VAL A 224 -17.97 -32.38 22.83
C VAL A 224 -18.89 -31.64 23.80
N GLY A 225 -20.21 -31.86 23.73
CA GLY A 225 -21.20 -31.17 24.57
C GLY A 225 -21.71 -29.87 23.95
N LYS A 226 -22.66 -29.22 24.64
CA LYS A 226 -23.28 -27.96 24.22
C LYS A 226 -22.31 -26.78 24.35
N VAL A 227 -22.47 -25.78 23.48
CA VAL A 227 -21.73 -24.52 23.58
C VAL A 227 -22.50 -23.51 24.44
N ARG A 228 -21.80 -22.76 25.28
CA ARG A 228 -22.38 -21.66 26.06
C ARG A 228 -22.16 -20.31 25.37
N VAL A 229 -23.20 -19.49 25.33
CA VAL A 229 -23.15 -18.09 24.93
C VAL A 229 -23.32 -17.25 26.19
N GLY A 230 -22.38 -16.34 26.46
CA GLY A 230 -22.31 -15.52 27.68
C GLY A 230 -21.25 -15.98 28.68
N GLU A 231 -20.62 -17.13 28.44
CA GLU A 231 -19.54 -17.70 29.26
C GLU A 231 -18.41 -18.22 28.36
N ARG A 232 -17.16 -18.11 28.82
CA ARG A 232 -15.99 -18.62 28.09
C ARG A 232 -15.78 -20.09 28.37
N MET A 233 -15.41 -20.86 27.35
CA MET A 233 -15.14 -22.29 27.51
C MET A 233 -13.89 -22.71 26.75
N LEU A 234 -13.19 -23.72 27.27
CA LEU A 234 -12.16 -24.47 26.56
C LEU A 234 -12.62 -25.93 26.44
N ILE A 235 -12.99 -26.34 25.24
CA ILE A 235 -13.55 -27.65 24.95
C ILE A 235 -12.51 -28.47 24.20
N ARG A 236 -12.18 -29.67 24.67
CA ARG A 236 -11.16 -30.54 24.04
C ARG A 236 -11.80 -31.62 23.19
N ASP A 237 -11.18 -31.91 22.06
CA ASP A 237 -11.51 -33.05 21.23
C ASP A 237 -10.27 -33.65 20.55
N SER A 238 -9.79 -34.73 21.14
CA SER A 238 -8.58 -35.43 20.71
C SER A 238 -8.75 -36.23 19.43
N ASP A 239 -9.99 -36.45 18.99
CA ASP A 239 -10.30 -37.23 17.78
C ASP A 239 -10.80 -36.31 16.66
N LEU A 240 -10.71 -34.99 16.80
CA LEU A 240 -11.11 -34.04 15.77
C LEU A 240 -10.19 -34.22 14.56
N PRO A 241 -10.70 -34.74 13.43
CA PRO A 241 -9.87 -34.85 12.25
C PRO A 241 -9.36 -33.47 11.89
N HIS A 242 -8.13 -33.41 11.39
CA HIS A 242 -7.64 -32.26 10.67
C HIS A 242 -8.44 -32.17 9.37
N THR A 243 -9.67 -31.65 9.46
CA THR A 243 -10.57 -31.44 8.34
C THR A 243 -9.86 -30.61 7.27
N ASP A 244 -10.33 -30.71 6.03
CA ASP A 244 -9.83 -29.97 4.85
C ASP A 244 -10.19 -28.47 4.94
N ILE A 245 -9.91 -27.85 6.09
CA ILE A 245 -10.16 -26.45 6.45
C ILE A 245 -9.14 -25.63 5.67
N GLY A 246 -9.63 -24.80 4.76
CA GLY A 246 -8.82 -24.05 3.81
C GLY A 246 -8.83 -24.59 2.38
N ASN A 247 -9.53 -25.70 2.12
CA ASN A 247 -9.80 -26.11 0.74
C ASN A 247 -10.74 -25.10 0.07
N PRO A 248 -10.34 -24.43 -1.03
CA PRO A 248 -11.18 -23.43 -1.69
C PRO A 248 -12.48 -24.03 -2.29
N LYS A 249 -12.55 -25.35 -2.48
CA LYS A 249 -13.73 -26.02 -3.05
C LYS A 249 -14.83 -26.27 -2.02
N ARG A 250 -14.51 -26.37 -0.72
CA ARG A 250 -15.45 -26.66 0.36
C ARG A 250 -15.25 -25.69 1.51
N ILE A 251 -16.28 -24.91 1.81
CA ILE A 251 -16.27 -23.96 2.92
C ILE A 251 -17.02 -24.60 4.09
N HIS A 252 -16.45 -24.48 5.29
CA HIS A 252 -17.05 -25.01 6.51
C HIS A 252 -17.59 -23.87 7.37
N TYR A 253 -18.71 -24.12 8.05
CA TYR A 253 -19.39 -23.17 8.92
C TYR A 253 -19.68 -23.82 10.27
N ILE A 254 -19.45 -23.10 11.35
CA ILE A 254 -20.05 -23.44 12.65
C ILE A 254 -21.44 -22.84 12.69
N VAL A 255 -22.43 -23.67 13.00
CA VAL A 255 -23.83 -23.26 13.16
C VAL A 255 -24.23 -23.53 14.61
N ILE A 256 -24.75 -22.49 15.26
CA ILE A 256 -25.31 -22.53 16.62
C ILE A 256 -26.82 -22.64 16.47
N MET A 257 -27.42 -23.66 17.05
CA MET A 257 -28.85 -23.96 16.99
C MET A 257 -29.63 -23.13 18.02
N ASP A 258 -30.89 -22.82 17.73
CA ASP A 258 -31.76 -22.15 18.68
C ASP A 258 -32.09 -23.09 19.86
N ASN A 259 -32.03 -22.57 21.09
CA ASN A 259 -32.23 -23.36 22.31
C ASN A 259 -33.71 -23.64 22.62
N ILE A 260 -34.64 -22.86 22.04
CA ILE A 260 -36.09 -23.02 22.17
C ILE A 260 -36.64 -23.82 20.99
N HIS A 261 -36.10 -23.60 19.78
CA HIS A 261 -36.49 -24.27 18.55
C HIS A 261 -35.29 -25.01 17.91
N PRO A 262 -34.93 -26.21 18.40
CA PRO A 262 -33.70 -26.93 18.00
C PRO A 262 -33.60 -27.30 16.50
N GLU A 263 -34.72 -27.26 15.78
CA GLU A 263 -34.78 -27.49 14.32
C GLU A 263 -34.32 -26.26 13.51
N THR A 264 -34.14 -25.12 14.17
CA THR A 264 -33.72 -23.86 13.54
C THR A 264 -32.36 -23.44 14.05
N PHE A 265 -31.58 -22.80 13.17
CA PHE A 265 -30.31 -22.21 13.59
C PHE A 265 -30.54 -20.82 14.18
N LEU A 266 -29.79 -20.49 15.22
CA LEU A 266 -29.76 -19.17 15.83
C LEU A 266 -28.80 -18.26 15.04
N ASN A 267 -27.56 -18.70 14.85
CA ASN A 267 -26.57 -17.98 14.06
C ASN A 267 -25.46 -18.93 13.57
N CYS A 268 -24.59 -18.44 12.70
CA CYS A 268 -23.48 -19.20 12.16
C CYS A 268 -22.28 -18.31 11.81
N ALA A 269 -21.13 -18.94 11.63
CA ALA A 269 -19.91 -18.28 11.20
C ALA A 269 -19.04 -19.22 10.37
N ARG A 270 -18.42 -18.68 9.32
CA ARG A 270 -17.46 -19.42 8.49
C ARG A 270 -16.21 -19.74 9.30
N ILE A 271 -15.70 -20.97 9.18
CA ILE A 271 -14.41 -21.39 9.72
C ILE A 271 -13.32 -20.96 8.74
N ILE A 272 -12.37 -20.15 9.22
CA ILE A 272 -11.32 -19.56 8.40
C ILE A 272 -9.96 -19.99 8.99
N PRO A 273 -9.05 -20.59 8.19
CA PRO A 273 -7.68 -20.82 8.63
C PRO A 273 -7.02 -19.49 9.05
N LYS A 274 -6.43 -19.46 10.24
CA LYS A 274 -5.76 -18.29 10.79
C LYS A 274 -4.27 -18.59 10.93
N PRO A 275 -3.44 -18.22 9.94
CA PRO A 275 -2.00 -18.39 10.06
C PRO A 275 -1.44 -17.49 11.17
N PRO A 276 -0.23 -17.78 11.69
CA PRO A 276 0.41 -16.95 12.70
C PRO A 276 0.54 -15.50 12.24
N THR A 277 0.38 -14.56 13.17
CA THR A 277 0.61 -13.14 12.90
C THR A 277 2.11 -12.91 12.88
N LEU A 278 2.65 -12.54 11.72
CA LEU A 278 4.07 -12.22 11.53
C LEU A 278 4.21 -10.72 11.19
N LEU A 279 4.82 -9.95 12.10
CA LEU A 279 5.25 -8.58 11.85
C LEU A 279 6.77 -8.55 11.62
N LYS A 280 7.22 -7.77 10.66
CA LYS A 280 8.65 -7.58 10.38
C LYS A 280 8.98 -6.11 10.18
N ALA A 281 10.03 -5.67 10.84
CA ALA A 281 10.70 -4.40 10.55
C ALA A 281 11.99 -4.70 9.78
N VAL A 282 12.03 -4.36 8.49
CA VAL A 282 13.21 -4.53 7.65
C VAL A 282 14.10 -3.30 7.76
N ILE A 283 15.31 -3.49 8.28
CA ILE A 283 16.27 -2.44 8.57
C ILE A 283 17.29 -2.39 7.45
N ARG A 284 17.37 -1.26 6.76
CA ARG A 284 18.38 -0.92 5.74
C ARG A 284 18.57 0.59 5.75
N ALA A 285 19.23 1.10 6.78
CA ALA A 285 19.45 2.54 6.98
C ALA A 285 20.75 2.80 7.73
N HIS A 286 21.43 3.91 7.43
CA HIS A 286 22.64 4.36 8.11
C HIS A 286 23.75 3.29 8.27
N GLY A 287 23.94 2.43 7.26
CA GLY A 287 24.91 1.33 7.30
C GLY A 287 24.46 0.09 8.09
N VAL A 288 23.32 0.16 8.79
CA VAL A 288 22.73 -0.97 9.52
C VAL A 288 21.82 -1.76 8.58
N THR A 289 21.99 -3.07 8.54
CA THR A 289 21.11 -3.99 7.81
C THR A 289 20.58 -5.10 8.72
N GLY A 290 19.39 -5.60 8.42
CA GLY A 290 18.80 -6.70 9.19
C GLY A 290 17.29 -6.66 9.25
N SER A 291 16.72 -7.37 10.21
CA SER A 291 15.31 -7.29 10.55
C SER A 291 15.02 -7.72 11.97
N ILE A 292 13.99 -7.13 12.55
CA ILE A 292 13.31 -7.68 13.74
C ILE A 292 12.00 -8.30 13.26
N SER A 293 11.75 -9.54 13.66
CA SER A 293 10.50 -10.24 13.37
C SER A 293 9.78 -10.57 14.67
N LEU A 294 8.49 -10.26 14.74
CA LEU A 294 7.60 -10.58 15.86
C LEU A 294 6.57 -11.58 15.35
N GLN A 295 6.45 -12.72 16.03
CA GLN A 295 5.52 -13.78 15.65
C GLN A 295 4.63 -14.16 16.82
N GLN A 296 3.32 -14.28 16.57
CA GLN A 296 2.34 -14.74 17.53
C GLN A 296 1.41 -15.74 16.85
N GLU A 297 1.31 -16.96 17.37
CA GLU A 297 0.51 -18.05 16.79
C GLU A 297 -0.99 -17.74 16.87
N SER A 298 -1.44 -17.38 18.06
CA SER A 298 -2.79 -16.86 18.33
C SER A 298 -2.73 -15.84 19.48
N GLN A 299 -3.82 -15.12 19.73
CA GLN A 299 -3.91 -14.22 20.89
C GLN A 299 -3.74 -14.94 22.24
N LEU A 300 -3.84 -16.28 22.24
CA LEU A 300 -3.71 -17.13 23.42
C LEU A 300 -2.25 -17.54 23.69
N THR A 301 -1.33 -17.07 22.84
CA THR A 301 0.10 -17.39 22.90
C THR A 301 0.96 -16.14 23.09
N PRO A 302 2.11 -16.24 23.77
CA PRO A 302 3.05 -15.13 23.88
C PRO A 302 3.70 -14.81 22.54
N THR A 303 4.26 -13.61 22.42
CA THR A 303 4.93 -13.17 21.20
C THR A 303 6.38 -13.64 21.21
N ARG A 304 6.80 -14.30 20.13
CA ARG A 304 8.21 -14.63 19.86
C ARG A 304 8.89 -13.47 19.13
N VAL A 305 10.13 -13.18 19.49
CA VAL A 305 10.92 -12.07 18.97
C VAL A 305 12.22 -12.60 18.38
N PHE A 306 12.43 -12.36 17.09
CA PHE A 306 13.63 -12.75 16.36
C PHE A 306 14.40 -11.50 15.95
N LEU A 307 15.56 -11.29 16.57
CA LEU A 307 16.46 -10.17 16.30
C LEU A 307 17.59 -10.64 15.36
N ASN A 308 17.66 -10.07 14.16
CA ASN A 308 18.76 -10.30 13.24
C ASN A 308 19.24 -8.96 12.68
N VAL A 309 20.15 -8.28 13.37
CA VAL A 309 20.68 -6.97 13.00
C VAL A 309 22.20 -7.03 12.95
N THR A 310 22.81 -6.45 11.91
CA THR A 310 24.25 -6.32 11.82
C THR A 310 24.76 -5.45 12.97
N LYS A 311 25.67 -5.99 13.78
CA LYS A 311 26.34 -5.21 14.82
C LYS A 311 27.21 -4.13 14.17
N VAL A 312 27.05 -2.90 14.63
CA VAL A 312 27.87 -1.75 14.20
C VAL A 312 28.64 -1.25 15.42
N ASN A 313 29.94 -1.02 15.26
CA ASN A 313 30.83 -0.58 16.35
C ASN A 313 30.78 0.94 16.57
N ASP A 314 30.43 1.72 15.55
CA ASP A 314 30.32 3.18 15.60
C ASP A 314 29.21 3.69 14.65
N PRO A 315 28.14 4.36 15.15
CA PRO A 315 27.87 4.64 16.55
C PRO A 315 27.50 3.36 17.32
N VAL A 316 27.76 3.36 18.64
CA VAL A 316 27.29 2.30 19.52
C VAL A 316 25.77 2.30 19.51
N LEU A 317 25.20 1.16 19.09
CA LEU A 317 23.75 0.96 19.09
C LEU A 317 23.22 1.06 20.53
N GLY A 318 22.20 1.89 20.70
CA GLY A 318 21.37 1.92 21.90
C GLY A 318 20.25 0.89 21.83
N GLY A 319 19.18 1.13 22.57
CA GLY A 319 18.04 0.22 22.67
C GLY A 319 17.15 0.16 21.42
N PHE A 320 16.36 -0.91 21.33
CA PHE A 320 15.26 -1.10 20.40
C PHE A 320 13.95 -0.78 21.10
N ARG A 321 13.15 0.15 20.56
CA ARG A 321 11.84 0.51 21.12
C ARG A 321 10.77 0.65 20.05
N ILE A 322 9.52 0.38 20.40
CA ILE A 322 8.36 0.58 19.54
C ILE A 322 7.67 1.87 19.96
N HIS A 323 7.45 2.77 19.01
CA HIS A 323 6.80 4.06 19.22
C HIS A 323 5.33 4.05 18.80
N THR A 324 4.60 5.07 19.21
CA THR A 324 3.14 5.15 19.03
C THR A 324 2.69 5.23 17.56
N LEU A 325 3.45 5.85 16.65
CA LEU A 325 3.04 6.08 15.26
C LEU A 325 3.99 5.39 14.25
N PRO A 326 3.53 5.08 13.02
CA PRO A 326 4.39 4.56 11.96
C PRO A 326 5.50 5.54 11.57
N ALA A 327 6.58 5.00 10.99
CA ALA A 327 7.64 5.82 10.41
C ALA A 327 7.08 6.63 9.24
N MET A 328 7.44 7.91 9.16
CA MET A 328 6.88 8.81 8.17
C MET A 328 7.39 8.50 6.76
N PRO A 329 6.51 8.43 5.75
CA PRO A 329 6.95 8.40 4.36
C PRO A 329 7.54 9.76 3.97
N PRO A 330 8.35 9.84 2.90
CA PRO A 330 8.79 11.11 2.35
C PRO A 330 7.57 11.96 1.94
N LEU A 331 7.26 13.00 2.72
CA LEU A 331 6.13 13.89 2.47
C LEU A 331 6.42 14.92 1.38
N ASP A 332 7.68 15.34 1.28
CA ASP A 332 8.16 16.37 0.38
C ASP A 332 9.44 15.90 -0.33
N ASN A 333 9.95 16.76 -1.21
CA ASN A 333 11.27 16.60 -1.83
C ASN A 333 12.37 17.23 -0.96
N SER A 334 12.24 17.18 0.38
CA SER A 334 13.30 17.66 1.29
C SER A 334 14.62 16.94 0.99
N PRO A 335 15.76 17.65 0.97
CA PRO A 335 17.06 17.03 0.72
C PRO A 335 17.48 16.06 1.83
N LYS A 336 16.86 16.11 3.03
CA LYS A 336 17.13 15.16 4.12
C LYS A 336 15.84 14.44 4.49
N LEU A 337 15.86 13.11 4.38
CA LEU A 337 14.77 12.25 4.81
C LEU A 337 14.93 11.92 6.30
N ASP A 338 14.04 12.46 7.13
CA ASP A 338 13.94 12.09 8.55
C ASP A 338 12.68 11.24 8.76
N LYS A 339 12.87 9.92 8.82
CA LYS A 339 11.79 8.95 9.06
C LYS A 339 11.32 8.88 10.51
N CYS A 340 12.16 9.37 11.44
CA CYS A 340 11.87 9.40 12.86
C CYS A 340 11.07 10.63 13.27
N LYS A 341 10.88 11.59 12.35
CA LYS A 341 10.01 12.74 12.56
C LYS A 341 8.56 12.33 12.84
N ASP A 342 7.96 12.95 13.85
CA ASP A 342 6.55 12.80 14.23
C ASP A 342 6.09 11.35 14.55
N ILE A 343 6.98 10.44 14.95
CA ILE A 343 6.65 9.05 15.32
C ILE A 343 6.00 8.91 16.72
N GLY A 344 5.93 10.01 17.47
CA GLY A 344 5.44 10.06 18.84
C GLY A 344 6.37 9.40 19.85
N ASP A 345 5.90 9.20 21.08
CA ASP A 345 6.69 8.63 22.16
C ASP A 345 6.74 7.09 22.11
N VAL A 346 7.58 6.49 22.96
CA VAL A 346 7.60 5.04 23.19
C VAL A 346 6.20 4.58 23.57
N TYR A 347 5.71 3.54 22.91
CA TYR A 347 4.34 3.08 23.10
C TYR A 347 4.15 2.50 24.50
N ASN A 348 3.45 3.26 25.35
CA ASN A 348 3.37 3.01 26.78
C ASN A 348 1.95 3.24 27.34
N PRO A 349 0.97 2.39 26.98
CA PRO A 349 -0.42 2.57 27.41
C PRO A 349 -0.65 2.38 28.91
N LEU A 350 0.33 1.85 29.65
CA LEU A 350 0.29 1.64 31.11
C LEU A 350 1.19 2.62 31.88
N GLU A 351 1.71 3.66 31.21
CA GLU A 351 2.47 4.76 31.84
C GLU A 351 3.64 4.29 32.72
N LYS A 352 4.35 3.24 32.30
CA LYS A 352 5.56 2.73 32.97
C LYS A 352 6.75 3.70 32.83
N GLY A 353 7.74 3.58 33.72
CA GLY A 353 8.97 4.38 33.66
C GLY A 353 9.73 4.20 32.34
N LEU A 354 10.38 5.26 31.85
CA LEU A 354 11.15 5.29 30.61
C LEU A 354 12.54 5.88 30.86
N GLY A 355 13.52 5.52 30.03
CA GLY A 355 14.87 6.10 30.11
C GLY A 355 15.52 5.84 31.46
N ALA A 356 15.93 6.90 32.17
CA ALA A 356 16.55 6.79 33.49
C ALA A 356 15.60 6.24 34.57
N ASP A 357 14.29 6.39 34.38
CA ASP A 357 13.27 5.88 35.30
C ASP A 357 12.86 4.43 34.95
N ALA A 358 13.37 3.87 33.85
CA ALA A 358 13.11 2.49 33.48
C ALA A 358 13.96 1.52 34.34
N PRO A 359 13.45 0.32 34.65
CA PRO A 359 14.24 -0.70 35.33
C PRO A 359 15.46 -1.12 34.50
N ILE A 360 16.47 -1.72 35.15
CA ILE A 360 17.66 -2.22 34.47
C ILE A 360 17.27 -3.28 33.44
N SER A 361 17.87 -3.23 32.25
CA SER A 361 17.53 -4.10 31.13
C SER A 361 17.69 -5.58 31.49
N ALA A 362 16.67 -6.38 31.15
CA ALA A 362 16.58 -7.82 31.39
C ALA A 362 16.71 -8.27 32.87
N GLU A 363 16.63 -7.37 33.85
CA GLU A 363 16.73 -7.74 35.28
C GLU A 363 15.35 -7.99 35.91
N HIS A 364 14.33 -7.24 35.50
CA HIS A 364 12.99 -7.35 36.07
C HIS A 364 12.04 -8.16 35.18
N SER A 365 10.87 -8.50 35.73
CA SER A 365 9.75 -9.07 35.00
C SER A 365 9.17 -8.07 33.99
N GLN A 366 8.60 -8.58 32.89
CA GLN A 366 8.27 -7.80 31.70
C GLN A 366 7.12 -6.79 31.91
N ASP A 367 6.31 -6.96 32.94
CA ASP A 367 5.23 -6.05 33.38
C ASP A 367 5.73 -4.71 33.96
N ASN A 368 7.01 -4.61 34.30
CA ASN A 368 7.61 -3.39 34.83
C ASN A 368 8.11 -2.42 33.75
N TYR A 369 8.22 -2.89 32.51
CA TYR A 369 8.69 -2.08 31.38
C TYR A 369 7.53 -1.54 30.57
N ALA A 370 7.74 -0.39 29.92
CA ALA A 370 6.81 0.09 28.91
C ALA A 370 6.58 -0.96 27.82
N LEU A 371 5.37 -1.04 27.29
CA LEU A 371 4.99 -2.07 26.30
C LEU A 371 5.96 -2.08 25.11
N GLY A 372 6.32 -0.89 24.60
CA GLY A 372 7.25 -0.72 23.49
C GLY A 372 8.73 -0.83 23.84
N ASP A 373 9.15 -0.98 25.09
CA ASP A 373 10.58 -1.03 25.46
C ASP A 373 11.15 -2.46 25.30
N LEU A 374 11.46 -2.84 24.05
CA LEU A 374 11.92 -4.20 23.73
C LEU A 374 13.28 -4.50 24.37
N SER A 375 14.24 -3.58 24.30
CA SER A 375 15.57 -3.79 24.92
C SER A 375 15.49 -3.84 26.44
N GLY A 376 14.64 -3.03 27.08
CA GLY A 376 14.38 -3.16 28.51
C GLY A 376 13.94 -4.58 28.88
N LYS A 377 13.01 -5.17 28.12
CA LYS A 377 12.43 -6.49 28.40
C LYS A 377 13.30 -7.68 28.00
N LEU A 378 13.95 -7.62 26.85
CA LEU A 378 14.64 -8.74 26.22
C LEU A 378 16.16 -8.70 26.39
N GLY A 379 16.69 -7.55 26.77
CA GLY A 379 18.12 -7.26 26.76
C GLY A 379 18.58 -6.64 25.43
N TYR A 380 19.78 -6.05 25.44
CA TYR A 380 20.34 -5.35 24.28
C TYR A 380 20.89 -6.31 23.22
N ALA A 381 21.30 -7.53 23.60
CA ALA A 381 21.77 -8.55 22.68
C ALA A 381 20.65 -9.50 22.22
N GLY A 382 19.42 -9.33 22.72
CA GLY A 382 18.32 -10.26 22.48
C GLY A 382 18.50 -11.55 23.26
N GLU A 383 18.95 -11.44 24.51
CA GLU A 383 19.19 -12.54 25.44
C GLU A 383 17.92 -13.37 25.70
N ARG A 384 16.76 -12.78 25.45
CA ARG A 384 15.43 -13.40 25.52
C ARG A 384 14.72 -13.33 24.17
N GLU A 385 14.02 -14.41 23.81
CA GLU A 385 13.36 -14.56 22.51
C GLU A 385 11.82 -14.48 22.57
N TRP A 386 11.24 -14.09 23.71
CA TRP A 386 9.79 -14.03 23.91
C TRP A 386 9.35 -12.88 24.83
N ASP A 387 8.16 -12.34 24.58
CA ASP A 387 7.53 -11.27 25.35
C ASP A 387 6.04 -11.60 25.61
N VAL A 388 5.67 -11.70 26.89
CA VAL A 388 4.29 -11.97 27.32
C VAL A 388 3.42 -10.69 27.38
N PHE A 389 3.97 -9.50 27.18
CA PHE A 389 3.27 -8.21 27.20
C PHE A 389 3.35 -7.45 25.86
N LEU A 390 3.62 -8.16 24.75
CA LEU A 390 3.74 -7.56 23.42
C LEU A 390 2.70 -8.13 22.44
N PRO A 391 1.43 -7.72 22.54
CA PRO A 391 0.39 -8.23 21.65
C PRO A 391 0.60 -7.81 20.19
N LEU A 392 0.40 -8.74 19.25
CA LEU A 392 0.40 -8.45 17.81
C LEU A 392 -1.01 -8.26 17.25
N THR A 393 -2.03 -8.55 18.06
CA THR A 393 -3.46 -8.42 17.77
C THR A 393 -4.18 -7.73 18.93
N GLY A 394 -5.38 -7.24 18.70
CA GLY A 394 -6.21 -6.54 19.68
C GLY A 394 -5.88 -5.05 19.81
N LYS A 395 -6.60 -4.40 20.73
CA LYS A 395 -6.52 -2.95 21.02
C LYS A 395 -5.08 -2.44 21.22
N TYR A 396 -4.24 -3.25 21.87
CA TYR A 396 -2.86 -2.88 22.18
C TYR A 396 -1.84 -3.35 21.15
N SER A 397 -2.27 -3.86 20.00
CA SER A 397 -1.39 -4.35 18.93
C SER A 397 -0.29 -3.33 18.56
N VAL A 398 0.92 -3.85 18.35
CA VAL A 398 2.06 -3.10 17.81
C VAL A 398 2.12 -3.09 16.28
N ALA A 399 1.13 -3.66 15.60
CA ALA A 399 1.08 -3.64 14.15
C ALA A 399 1.02 -2.21 13.60
N HIS A 400 1.77 -1.96 12.52
CA HIS A 400 1.88 -0.64 11.86
C HIS A 400 2.49 0.48 12.72
N ARG A 401 3.00 0.18 13.93
CA ARG A 401 3.81 1.12 14.71
C ARG A 401 5.25 1.15 14.21
N SER A 402 6.05 2.15 14.60
CA SER A 402 7.47 2.19 14.25
C SER A 402 8.31 1.45 15.28
N LEU A 403 9.20 0.59 14.80
CA LEU A 403 10.38 0.17 15.51
C LEU A 403 11.46 1.25 15.35
N VAL A 404 12.07 1.64 16.46
CA VAL A 404 13.12 2.63 16.56
C VAL A 404 14.38 1.97 17.11
N ILE A 405 15.48 2.13 16.38
CA ILE A 405 16.83 1.81 16.85
C ILE A 405 17.43 3.12 17.34
N TYR A 406 17.85 3.13 18.60
CA TYR A 406 18.53 4.27 19.20
C TYR A 406 20.04 4.19 18.95
N ARG A 407 20.71 5.33 19.04
CA ARG A 407 22.17 5.42 19.14
C ARG A 407 22.56 6.19 20.39
N ASN A 408 23.70 5.86 20.98
CA ASN A 408 24.26 6.68 22.05
C ASN A 408 24.83 7.97 21.45
N GLY A 409 24.23 9.11 21.79
CA GLY A 409 24.76 10.42 21.40
C GLY A 409 26.09 10.73 22.11
N GLU A 410 26.77 11.79 21.69
CA GLU A 410 28.04 12.25 22.30
C GLU A 410 27.88 12.62 23.79
N SER A 411 26.66 12.99 24.20
CA SER A 411 26.28 13.27 25.59
C SER A 411 26.01 12.01 26.43
N GLY A 412 26.08 10.81 25.83
CA GLY A 412 25.69 9.55 26.46
C GLY A 412 24.17 9.30 26.53
N ILE A 413 23.36 10.21 25.99
CA ILE A 413 21.89 10.05 25.92
C ILE A 413 21.53 9.31 24.64
N GLU A 414 20.68 8.30 24.76
CA GLU A 414 20.11 7.59 23.62
C GLU A 414 19.18 8.50 22.81
N GLU A 415 19.41 8.63 21.52
CA GLU A 415 18.53 9.36 20.59
C GLU A 415 17.98 8.46 19.48
N PRO A 416 16.74 8.67 19.02
CA PRO A 416 16.18 7.95 17.88
C PRO A 416 17.06 8.10 16.63
N TRP A 417 17.48 6.98 16.04
CA TRP A 417 18.39 7.00 14.89
C TRP A 417 17.78 6.39 13.64
N ILE A 418 17.23 5.18 13.73
CA ILE A 418 16.62 4.48 12.60
C ILE A 418 15.17 4.14 12.94
N CYS A 419 14.23 4.57 12.11
CA CYS A 419 12.80 4.31 12.29
C CYS A 419 12.21 3.53 11.12
N VAL A 420 11.53 2.42 11.43
CA VAL A 420 10.98 1.47 10.46
C VAL A 420 9.59 1.03 10.89
N THR A 421 8.61 1.00 9.97
CA THR A 421 7.25 0.55 10.27
C THR A 421 7.17 -0.99 10.35
N LEU A 422 6.56 -1.51 11.42
CA LEU A 422 6.23 -2.93 11.59
C LEU A 422 5.15 -3.35 10.59
N THR A 423 5.53 -4.10 9.57
CA THR A 423 4.66 -4.50 8.47
C THR A 423 4.28 -5.98 8.59
N ARG A 424 3.06 -6.35 8.19
CA ARG A 424 2.59 -7.75 8.18
C ARG A 424 3.16 -8.54 7.01
N TYR A 425 3.67 -9.73 7.29
CA TYR A 425 4.17 -10.70 6.30
C TYR A 425 3.37 -12.00 6.37
N LYS A 426 3.39 -12.78 5.29
CA LYS A 426 2.78 -14.11 5.30
C LYS A 426 3.64 -15.06 6.13
N ALA A 427 3.09 -15.66 7.18
CA ALA A 427 3.85 -16.61 8.01
C ALA A 427 4.36 -17.83 7.22
N THR A 428 3.60 -18.31 6.23
CA THR A 428 4.00 -19.44 5.37
C THR A 428 5.03 -19.08 4.30
N GLN A 429 5.16 -17.79 3.98
CA GLN A 429 6.08 -17.26 2.97
C GLN A 429 6.62 -15.90 3.45
N PRO A 430 7.57 -15.90 4.41
CA PRO A 430 8.05 -14.69 5.11
C PRO A 430 8.73 -13.64 4.21
N GLU A 431 8.99 -13.97 2.95
CA GLU A 431 9.47 -13.06 1.92
C GLU A 431 8.37 -12.15 1.35
N TYR A 432 7.10 -12.56 1.39
CA TYR A 432 5.99 -11.78 0.87
C TYR A 432 5.23 -11.04 1.97
N LYS A 433 5.03 -9.73 1.75
CA LYS A 433 4.10 -8.94 2.57
C LYS A 433 2.69 -9.49 2.45
N MET A 434 1.94 -9.43 3.54
CA MET A 434 0.52 -9.73 3.51
C MET A 434 -0.20 -8.66 2.67
N PRO A 435 -1.07 -9.03 1.71
CA PRO A 435 -1.91 -8.06 1.02
C PRO A 435 -2.81 -7.33 2.02
N VAL A 436 -3.04 -6.03 1.76
CA VAL A 436 -3.82 -5.17 2.65
C VAL A 436 -4.87 -4.44 1.82
N VAL A 437 -6.13 -4.53 2.22
CA VAL A 437 -7.18 -3.64 1.74
C VAL A 437 -7.00 -2.31 2.45
N THR A 438 -6.79 -1.24 1.69
CA THR A 438 -6.64 0.11 2.23
C THR A 438 -7.82 0.97 1.81
N ALA A 439 -8.42 1.66 2.76
CA ALA A 439 -9.41 2.68 2.52
C ALA A 439 -8.95 4.01 3.12
N GLU A 440 -9.36 5.12 2.53
CA GLU A 440 -9.01 6.46 2.98
C GLU A 440 -10.24 7.36 2.98
N VAL A 441 -10.27 8.26 3.96
CA VAL A 441 -11.16 9.41 4.01
C VAL A 441 -10.31 10.67 4.00
N THR A 442 -10.38 11.42 2.90
CA THR A 442 -9.74 12.74 2.80
C THR A 442 -10.76 13.84 3.14
N PHE A 443 -10.49 14.60 4.20
CA PHE A 443 -11.20 15.83 4.54
C PHE A 443 -10.57 17.02 3.82
N ARG A 444 -11.43 17.93 3.35
CA ARG A 444 -11.01 19.11 2.58
C ARG A 444 -11.59 20.43 3.09
N TYR A 445 -12.72 20.36 3.80
CA TYR A 445 -13.40 21.49 4.41
C TYR A 445 -14.39 21.00 5.49
N PRO A 446 -14.60 21.74 6.61
CA PRO A 446 -13.84 22.90 7.09
C PRO A 446 -12.51 22.50 7.76
N ILE A 447 -12.15 21.21 7.71
CA ILE A 447 -10.86 20.69 8.16
C ILE A 447 -10.18 20.01 6.97
N VAL A 448 -8.85 19.96 6.97
CA VAL A 448 -8.07 19.16 6.03
C VAL A 448 -7.38 18.03 6.74
N GLY A 449 -7.23 16.91 6.05
CA GLY A 449 -6.55 15.76 6.61
C GLY A 449 -7.01 14.45 6.04
N ARG A 450 -6.43 13.36 6.56
CA ARG A 450 -6.74 12.00 6.12
C ARG A 450 -6.90 11.07 7.30
N ILE A 451 -7.85 10.15 7.17
CA ILE A 451 -7.96 8.96 8.01
C ILE A 451 -7.82 7.75 7.10
N ILE A 452 -6.84 6.89 7.39
CA ILE A 452 -6.51 5.71 6.61
C ILE A 452 -6.91 4.48 7.41
N PHE A 453 -7.61 3.56 6.77
CA PHE A 453 -8.01 2.27 7.31
C PHE A 453 -7.27 1.18 6.54
N GLN A 454 -6.63 0.26 7.26
CA GLN A 454 -5.87 -0.84 6.67
C GLN A 454 -6.29 -2.15 7.30
N GLN A 455 -6.79 -3.06 6.48
CA GLN A 455 -7.20 -4.40 6.91
C GLN A 455 -6.44 -5.46 6.09
N PRO A 456 -5.81 -6.46 6.73
CA PRO A 456 -5.21 -7.56 6.00
C PRO A 456 -6.27 -8.31 5.17
N ASP A 457 -5.93 -8.66 3.93
CA ASP A 457 -6.81 -9.36 2.98
C ASP A 457 -6.50 -10.87 3.01
N PRO A 458 -7.49 -11.77 3.19
CA PRO A 458 -8.94 -11.52 3.22
C PRO A 458 -9.53 -11.12 4.58
N PHE A 459 -8.83 -11.33 5.69
CA PHE A 459 -9.36 -11.10 7.03
C PHE A 459 -8.30 -10.51 7.98
N GLY A 460 -8.75 -9.77 8.98
CA GLY A 460 -7.92 -9.28 10.07
C GLY A 460 -8.54 -8.06 10.74
N GLU A 461 -7.84 -7.54 11.74
CA GLU A 461 -8.23 -6.31 12.43
C GLU A 461 -7.88 -5.10 11.56
N THR A 462 -8.65 -4.04 11.73
CA THR A 462 -8.44 -2.80 10.98
C THR A 462 -7.56 -1.85 11.79
N THR A 463 -6.40 -1.56 11.23
CA THR A 463 -5.53 -0.49 11.70
C THR A 463 -6.05 0.85 11.17
N ILE A 464 -6.30 1.82 12.04
CA ILE A 464 -6.82 3.14 11.71
C ILE A 464 -5.76 4.19 12.03
N LEU A 465 -5.24 4.85 11.01
CA LEU A 465 -4.29 5.94 11.13
C LEU A 465 -4.99 7.27 10.83
N VAL A 466 -5.15 8.11 11.85
CA VAL A 466 -5.48 9.52 11.68
C VAL A 466 -4.16 10.23 11.36
N GLU A 467 -3.97 10.65 10.11
CA GLU A 467 -2.68 11.18 9.66
C GLU A 467 -2.41 12.54 10.29
N ARG A 468 -3.21 13.54 9.94
CA ARG A 468 -3.15 14.95 10.40
C ARG A 468 -4.53 15.54 10.16
N LEU A 469 -5.13 16.17 11.16
CA LEU A 469 -6.38 16.92 11.03
C LEU A 469 -6.11 18.37 11.45
N VAL A 470 -6.26 19.30 10.52
CA VAL A 470 -5.99 20.73 10.75
C VAL A 470 -7.20 21.55 10.32
N HIS A 471 -7.57 22.57 11.11
CA HIS A 471 -8.62 23.52 10.74
C HIS A 471 -8.28 24.19 9.41
N ALA A 472 -9.25 24.12 8.48
CA ALA A 472 -9.33 24.47 7.06
C ALA A 472 -9.54 25.93 6.64
N ASP A 473 -10.45 26.54 7.38
CA ASP A 473 -11.19 27.71 6.94
C ASP A 473 -10.65 29.02 7.53
N GLY A 474 -9.71 28.93 8.48
CA GLY A 474 -9.12 30.09 9.15
C GLY A 474 -9.95 30.59 10.34
N THR A 475 -10.99 29.84 10.76
CA THR A 475 -11.84 30.23 11.90
C THR A 475 -11.17 30.03 13.26
N SER A 476 -10.29 29.03 13.37
CA SER A 476 -9.53 28.73 14.59
C SER A 476 -8.07 28.46 14.25
N LEU A 477 -7.18 29.10 15.00
CA LEU A 477 -5.74 28.78 15.02
C LEU A 477 -5.33 27.98 16.27
N ASN A 478 -6.29 27.72 17.16
CA ASN A 478 -6.08 26.95 18.38
C ASN A 478 -6.50 25.49 18.16
N THR A 479 -5.75 24.56 18.76
CA THR A 479 -6.11 23.13 18.79
C THR A 479 -7.43 22.95 19.53
N THR A 480 -8.37 22.23 18.90
CA THR A 480 -9.65 21.85 19.50
C THR A 480 -9.62 20.36 19.84
N LYS A 481 -10.24 19.99 20.97
CA LYS A 481 -10.21 18.63 21.53
C LYS A 481 -11.64 18.09 21.65
N GLU A 482 -11.74 16.82 22.05
CA GLU A 482 -13.00 16.15 22.37
C GLU A 482 -13.96 16.01 21.19
N HIS A 483 -13.41 15.86 19.98
CA HIS A 483 -14.22 15.63 18.79
C HIS A 483 -14.70 14.19 18.72
N ARG A 484 -16.01 13.97 18.90
CA ARG A 484 -16.62 12.67 18.57
C ARG A 484 -16.51 12.41 17.07
N TRP A 485 -16.49 11.16 16.70
CA TRP A 485 -16.39 10.70 15.31
C TRP A 485 -16.98 9.31 15.13
N GLY A 486 -17.42 9.02 13.91
CA GLY A 486 -18.03 7.73 13.60
C GLY A 486 -18.29 7.52 12.11
N ILE A 487 -18.62 6.27 11.75
CA ILE A 487 -19.06 5.88 10.41
C ILE A 487 -20.57 6.01 10.32
N HIS A 488 -21.04 6.67 9.28
CA HIS A 488 -22.46 6.88 8.98
C HIS A 488 -22.88 6.18 7.70
N LEU A 489 -24.16 5.83 7.62
CA LEU A 489 -24.67 4.86 6.64
C LEU A 489 -24.48 5.28 5.18
N LYS A 490 -24.65 6.56 4.84
CA LYS A 490 -24.69 7.06 3.46
C LYS A 490 -23.43 7.87 3.13
N PRO A 491 -22.96 7.88 1.86
CA PRO A 491 -21.96 8.84 1.43
C PRO A 491 -22.47 10.27 1.65
N PRO A 492 -21.58 11.23 1.95
CA PRO A 492 -22.00 12.61 2.18
C PRO A 492 -22.50 13.25 0.88
N GLY A 493 -23.59 14.00 0.98
CA GLY A 493 -24.20 14.78 -0.07
C GLY A 493 -23.46 16.10 -0.33
N LYS A 494 -24.14 17.09 -0.92
CA LYS A 494 -23.59 18.46 -1.12
C LYS A 494 -23.82 19.38 0.08
N ASP A 495 -24.48 18.88 1.12
CA ASP A 495 -24.82 19.59 2.35
C ASP A 495 -23.64 19.77 3.30
N PHE A 496 -22.46 19.23 3.02
CA PHE A 496 -21.27 19.58 3.80
C PHE A 496 -20.92 21.08 3.73
N PHE A 497 -21.35 21.77 2.66
CA PHE A 497 -21.28 23.24 2.54
C PHE A 497 -22.45 23.97 3.21
N ASN A 498 -23.53 23.28 3.56
CA ASN A 498 -24.65 23.89 4.25
C ASN A 498 -24.29 24.07 5.72
N TRP A 499 -24.00 25.30 6.13
CA TRP A 499 -23.58 25.60 7.50
C TRP A 499 -24.58 25.15 8.56
N THR A 500 -25.89 25.26 8.34
CA THR A 500 -26.91 24.94 9.36
C THR A 500 -27.38 23.49 9.35
N ALA A 501 -27.08 22.74 8.29
CA ALA A 501 -27.47 21.34 8.14
C ALA A 501 -26.30 20.51 7.58
N ARG A 502 -25.11 20.73 8.16
CA ARG A 502 -23.88 20.13 7.67
C ARG A 502 -23.92 18.60 7.81
N CYS A 503 -23.60 17.89 6.73
CA CYS A 503 -23.42 16.44 6.73
C CYS A 503 -24.64 15.61 7.20
N VAL A 504 -25.85 16.18 7.20
CA VAL A 504 -27.09 15.50 7.60
C VAL A 504 -27.44 14.36 6.63
N SER A 505 -27.12 14.54 5.33
CA SER A 505 -27.36 13.59 4.25
C SER A 505 -26.69 12.21 4.45
N ALA A 506 -25.60 12.16 5.22
CA ALA A 506 -24.91 10.93 5.60
C ALA A 506 -25.78 9.99 6.47
N GLY A 507 -26.86 10.51 7.06
CA GLY A 507 -27.82 9.73 7.82
C GLY A 507 -27.33 9.35 9.23
N PRO A 508 -27.88 8.27 9.83
CA PRO A 508 -27.50 7.81 11.17
C PRO A 508 -26.16 7.06 11.16
N ALA A 509 -25.63 6.79 12.36
CA ALA A 509 -24.47 5.93 12.55
C ALA A 509 -24.71 4.55 11.92
N PHE A 510 -23.67 3.96 11.34
CA PHE A 510 -23.73 2.67 10.68
C PHE A 510 -23.92 1.55 11.72
N ASN A 511 -25.10 0.93 11.72
CA ASN A 511 -25.51 -0.08 12.70
C ASN A 511 -26.17 -1.28 12.00
N PRO A 512 -25.42 -2.08 11.22
CA PRO A 512 -26.00 -3.21 10.47
C PRO A 512 -26.57 -4.30 11.40
N THR A 513 -26.02 -4.44 12.60
CA THR A 513 -26.42 -5.42 13.63
C THR A 513 -27.63 -4.97 14.46
N LYS A 514 -28.15 -3.76 14.23
CA LYS A 514 -29.32 -3.20 14.93
C LYS A 514 -29.18 -3.25 16.46
N VAL A 515 -27.96 -3.02 16.97
CA VAL A 515 -27.69 -2.92 18.41
C VAL A 515 -28.39 -1.69 18.99
N ASN A 516 -28.89 -1.78 20.23
CA ASN A 516 -29.45 -0.63 20.92
C ASN A 516 -28.31 0.25 21.45
N PRO A 517 -28.10 1.47 20.90
CA PRO A 517 -26.98 2.33 21.29
C PRO A 517 -27.07 2.78 22.76
N ASN A 518 -28.27 2.81 23.36
CA ASN A 518 -28.44 3.23 24.75
C ASN A 518 -27.95 2.18 25.76
N VAL A 519 -27.77 0.93 25.32
CA VAL A 519 -27.33 -0.19 26.18
C VAL A 519 -25.87 -0.52 25.94
N SER A 520 -25.43 -0.51 24.68
CA SER A 520 -24.07 -0.88 24.29
C SER A 520 -23.59 -0.06 23.09
N ALA A 521 -23.31 1.23 23.33
CA ALA A 521 -22.80 2.14 22.31
C ALA A 521 -21.52 1.60 21.65
N GLU A 522 -20.60 0.99 22.41
CA GLU A 522 -19.39 0.38 21.88
C GLU A 522 -19.64 -0.79 20.91
N SER A 523 -20.83 -1.40 20.92
CA SER A 523 -21.20 -2.48 20.00
C SER A 523 -21.79 -1.99 18.68
N VAL A 524 -22.05 -0.68 18.53
CA VAL A 524 -22.46 -0.09 17.26
C VAL A 524 -21.24 0.10 16.37
N ILE A 525 -21.16 -0.63 15.25
CA ILE A 525 -19.98 -0.62 14.34
C ILE A 525 -19.56 0.82 13.98
N GLY A 526 -20.51 1.69 13.69
CA GLY A 526 -20.26 3.09 13.32
C GLY A 526 -19.89 4.02 14.45
N ASP A 527 -20.04 3.64 15.72
CA ASP A 527 -19.64 4.47 16.86
C ASP A 527 -18.18 4.21 17.23
N LEU A 528 -17.28 5.02 16.66
CA LEU A 528 -15.84 4.92 16.90
C LEU A 528 -15.41 5.64 18.17
N THR A 529 -16.20 6.60 18.64
CA THR A 529 -15.86 7.41 19.82
C THR A 529 -15.90 6.56 21.07
N SER A 530 -16.98 5.80 21.27
CA SER A 530 -17.11 4.93 22.44
C SER A 530 -16.05 3.83 22.50
N ARG A 531 -15.52 3.39 21.36
CA ARG A 531 -14.48 2.34 21.29
C ARG A 531 -13.06 2.86 21.35
N LEU A 532 -12.77 3.95 20.63
CA LEU A 532 -11.41 4.42 20.34
C LEU A 532 -11.08 5.75 21.01
N GLY A 533 -12.08 6.43 21.57
CA GLY A 533 -11.95 7.75 22.17
C GLY A 533 -12.14 8.90 21.18
N ASN A 534 -11.97 10.12 21.68
CA ASN A 534 -12.21 11.35 20.94
C ASN A 534 -10.99 11.76 20.12
N LEU A 535 -11.22 12.52 19.04
CA LEU A 535 -10.16 13.09 18.22
C LEU A 535 -9.76 14.50 18.69
N VAL A 536 -8.55 14.88 18.28
CA VAL A 536 -8.00 16.24 18.40
C VAL A 536 -7.81 16.80 16.99
N ILE A 537 -8.20 18.06 16.77
CA ILE A 537 -7.98 18.79 15.52
C ILE A 537 -7.01 19.93 15.82
N ALA A 538 -5.88 19.94 15.11
CA ALA A 538 -4.89 20.99 15.26
C ALA A 538 -5.41 22.32 14.71
N GLY A 539 -5.12 23.41 15.41
CA GLY A 539 -5.48 24.75 14.96
C GLY A 539 -4.62 25.27 13.80
N ALA A 540 -3.37 24.82 13.74
CA ALA A 540 -2.38 25.28 12.77
C ALA A 540 -1.46 24.12 12.36
N LYS A 541 -0.84 24.23 11.18
CA LYS A 541 0.11 23.26 10.63
C LYS A 541 1.24 22.93 11.61
N LYS A 542 1.77 23.93 12.33
CA LYS A 542 2.84 23.70 13.32
C LYS A 542 2.43 22.76 14.47
N LEU A 543 1.13 22.64 14.75
CA LEU A 543 0.55 21.79 15.80
C LEU A 543 0.00 20.47 15.26
N GLN A 544 0.14 20.19 13.95
CA GLN A 544 -0.45 19.02 13.29
C GLN A 544 -0.11 17.67 13.95
N ARG A 545 1.03 17.59 14.66
CA ARG A 545 1.45 16.40 15.42
C ARG A 545 0.46 15.99 16.52
N GLU A 546 -0.28 16.94 17.10
CA GLU A 546 -1.25 16.71 18.17
C GLU A 546 -2.51 15.98 17.68
N SER A 547 -2.73 15.96 16.36
CA SER A 547 -3.90 15.36 15.72
C SER A 547 -3.66 13.97 15.13
N ARG A 548 -2.48 13.37 15.41
CA ARG A 548 -2.10 12.07 14.86
C ARG A 548 -2.42 10.95 15.85
N PHE A 549 -3.11 9.92 15.37
CA PHE A 549 -3.48 8.76 16.19
C PHE A 549 -3.40 7.47 15.40
N LEU A 550 -3.02 6.39 16.08
CA LEU A 550 -3.05 5.03 15.54
C LEU A 550 -3.90 4.15 16.45
N PHE A 551 -4.97 3.60 15.89
CA PHE A 551 -5.88 2.67 16.56
C PHE A 551 -5.88 1.31 15.88
N THR A 552 -6.29 0.29 16.62
CA THR A 552 -6.61 -1.04 16.08
C THR A 552 -8.03 -1.37 16.51
N ASP A 553 -8.90 -1.71 15.55
CA ASP A 553 -10.30 -2.06 15.77
C ASP A 553 -10.62 -3.41 15.09
N ASP A 554 -11.23 -4.32 15.84
CA ASP A 554 -11.59 -5.67 15.40
C ASP A 554 -13.00 -5.75 14.80
N ARG A 555 -13.79 -4.68 14.86
CA ARG A 555 -15.22 -4.64 14.48
C ARG A 555 -15.49 -3.82 13.22
N LEU A 556 -14.47 -3.27 12.58
CA LEU A 556 -14.59 -2.39 11.43
C LEU A 556 -14.18 -3.10 10.13
N PRO A 557 -15.11 -3.75 9.40
CA PRO A 557 -14.78 -4.45 8.17
C PRO A 557 -14.57 -3.49 6.98
N LEU A 558 -13.52 -3.71 6.18
CA LEU A 558 -13.31 -3.07 4.88
C LEU A 558 -13.82 -3.92 3.71
N THR A 559 -14.04 -5.21 3.93
CA THR A 559 -14.57 -6.16 2.94
C THR A 559 -15.87 -6.82 3.41
N GLY A 560 -16.53 -7.57 2.53
CA GLY A 560 -17.77 -8.27 2.84
C GLY A 560 -19.02 -7.36 2.88
N HIS A 561 -20.16 -7.96 3.24
CA HIS A 561 -21.48 -7.29 3.20
C HIS A 561 -21.57 -6.06 4.11
N ASN A 562 -20.97 -6.15 5.31
CA ASN A 562 -20.97 -5.08 6.30
C ASN A 562 -19.84 -4.07 6.11
N SER A 563 -19.11 -4.13 4.97
CA SER A 563 -18.00 -3.23 4.66
C SER A 563 -18.38 -1.76 4.81
N ILE A 564 -17.47 -0.95 5.38
CA ILE A 564 -17.61 0.50 5.47
C ILE A 564 -17.29 1.25 4.16
N MET A 565 -16.87 0.54 3.11
CA MET A 565 -16.54 1.14 1.82
C MET A 565 -17.75 1.89 1.24
N GLY A 566 -17.52 3.10 0.74
CA GLY A 566 -18.56 3.95 0.17
C GLY A 566 -19.46 4.68 1.18
N LYS A 567 -19.33 4.39 2.49
CA LYS A 567 -19.98 5.11 3.58
C LYS A 567 -19.25 6.42 3.87
N SER A 568 -19.58 7.10 4.97
CA SER A 568 -18.92 8.36 5.35
C SER A 568 -18.37 8.32 6.77
N VAL A 569 -17.22 8.94 7.01
CA VAL A 569 -16.83 9.35 8.36
C VAL A 569 -17.41 10.72 8.64
N ILE A 570 -17.97 10.92 9.83
CA ILE A 570 -18.37 12.22 10.36
C ILE A 570 -17.52 12.53 11.58
N ILE A 571 -17.03 13.75 11.65
CA ILE A 571 -16.43 14.33 12.85
C ILE A 571 -17.39 15.38 13.40
N PHE A 572 -17.64 15.32 14.69
CA PHE A 572 -18.54 16.20 15.43
C PHE A 572 -17.74 17.23 16.22
N ASP A 573 -18.40 18.32 16.55
CA ASP A 573 -17.92 19.38 17.41
C ASP A 573 -19.10 19.88 18.24
N ASP A 574 -19.18 19.36 19.46
CA ASP A 574 -20.24 19.62 20.44
C ASP A 574 -20.06 21.00 21.11
N HIS A 575 -18.87 21.58 21.01
CA HIS A 575 -18.54 22.92 21.51
C HIS A 575 -18.76 24.02 20.47
N GLY A 576 -19.11 23.65 19.24
CA GLY A 576 -19.34 24.58 18.15
C GLY A 576 -20.63 25.39 18.28
N PRO A 577 -20.86 26.36 17.36
CA PRO A 577 -22.05 27.18 17.37
C PRO A 577 -23.34 26.34 17.24
N LYS A 578 -24.29 26.49 18.16
CA LYS A 578 -25.55 25.72 18.17
C LYS A 578 -26.32 25.77 16.84
N ALA A 579 -26.27 26.90 16.13
CA ALA A 579 -26.92 27.08 14.85
C ALA A 579 -26.32 26.23 13.70
N ARG A 580 -25.07 25.76 13.82
CA ARG A 580 -24.42 24.85 12.86
C ARG A 580 -24.92 23.41 13.02
N GLY A 581 -25.39 23.06 14.22
CA GLY A 581 -25.48 21.66 14.66
C GLY A 581 -24.11 21.11 15.10
N ASP A 582 -24.08 19.84 15.47
CA ASP A 582 -22.89 19.16 16.02
C ASP A 582 -21.92 18.69 14.93
N ARG A 583 -22.40 18.29 13.74
CA ARG A 583 -21.56 17.74 12.65
C ARG A 583 -20.59 18.77 12.05
N LEU A 584 -19.29 18.63 12.32
CA LEU A 584 -18.24 19.55 11.89
C LEU A 584 -17.80 19.32 10.44
N ALA A 585 -17.51 18.06 10.11
CA ALA A 585 -16.95 17.65 8.83
C ALA A 585 -17.40 16.23 8.47
N CYS A 586 -17.51 15.94 7.18
CA CYS A 586 -17.76 14.59 6.69
C CYS A 586 -17.06 14.36 5.37
N SER A 587 -16.66 13.12 5.12
CA SER A 587 -16.12 12.70 3.83
C SER A 587 -16.35 11.20 3.60
N LYS A 588 -16.28 10.78 2.34
CA LYS A 588 -16.58 9.42 1.89
C LYS A 588 -15.38 8.50 2.11
N VAL A 589 -15.63 7.26 2.54
CA VAL A 589 -14.65 6.17 2.59
C VAL A 589 -14.43 5.63 1.18
N MET A 590 -13.22 5.77 0.66
CA MET A 590 -12.82 5.37 -0.70
C MET A 590 -11.65 4.39 -0.66
N GLY A 591 -11.50 3.53 -1.67
CA GLY A 591 -10.36 2.60 -1.74
C GLY A 591 -9.07 3.30 -2.12
N VAL A 592 -7.97 2.92 -1.48
CA VAL A 592 -6.61 3.24 -1.91
C VAL A 592 -5.98 1.98 -2.45
N PHE A 593 -5.69 1.99 -3.74
CA PHE A 593 -5.12 0.84 -4.43
C PHE A 593 -3.60 0.88 -4.39
N ARG A 594 -3.00 -0.31 -4.28
CA ARG A 594 -1.56 -0.52 -4.43
C ARG A 594 -1.05 0.13 -5.71
N ARG A 595 0.18 0.64 -5.69
CA ARG A 595 0.85 1.16 -6.90
C ARG A 595 1.72 0.07 -7.49
N LYS A 596 1.61 -0.07 -8.80
CA LYS A 596 2.50 -0.90 -9.61
C LYS A 596 3.09 -0.04 -10.72
N ALA A 597 4.41 -0.08 -10.87
CA ALA A 597 5.12 0.54 -11.96
C ALA A 597 5.93 -0.50 -12.74
N VAL A 598 6.08 -0.33 -14.05
CA VAL A 598 6.69 -1.31 -14.94
C VAL A 598 7.60 -0.61 -15.95
N ALA A 599 8.81 -1.12 -16.09
CA ALA A 599 9.71 -0.82 -17.20
C ALA A 599 9.82 -2.08 -18.08
N ARG A 600 9.41 -1.98 -19.35
CA ARG A 600 9.38 -3.14 -20.28
C ARG A 600 9.66 -2.78 -21.74
N ASP A 601 9.48 -1.52 -22.13
CA ASP A 601 9.60 -1.07 -23.52
C ASP A 601 11.01 -0.51 -23.74
N TRP A 602 11.97 -1.40 -24.04
CA TRP A 602 13.38 -1.05 -24.16
C TRP A 602 13.70 -0.32 -25.48
N PHE A 603 14.48 0.76 -25.37
CA PHE A 603 15.00 1.57 -26.47
C PHE A 603 16.52 1.46 -26.50
N GLY A 604 17.11 1.31 -27.69
CA GLY A 604 18.56 1.40 -27.91
C GLY A 604 18.95 2.75 -28.54
N ASN A 605 20.24 3.04 -28.55
CA ASN A 605 20.79 4.28 -29.10
C ASN A 605 21.19 4.10 -30.57
N GLY A 606 20.23 4.21 -31.50
CA GLY A 606 20.44 4.01 -32.94
C GLY A 606 20.41 2.54 -33.39
N PHE A 607 20.06 1.61 -32.50
CA PHE A 607 19.96 0.17 -32.76
C PHE A 607 18.79 -0.45 -31.98
N MET A 608 18.36 -1.65 -32.37
CA MET A 608 17.36 -2.40 -31.60
C MET A 608 17.99 -2.97 -30.33
N ALA A 609 17.43 -2.65 -29.16
CA ALA A 609 17.91 -3.20 -27.89
C ALA A 609 17.76 -4.73 -27.89
N SER A 610 18.84 -5.45 -27.58
CA SER A 610 18.83 -6.91 -27.40
C SER A 610 18.06 -7.35 -26.15
N VAL A 611 17.88 -6.42 -25.21
CA VAL A 611 17.27 -6.69 -23.91
C VAL A 611 15.76 -6.85 -24.05
N SER A 612 15.23 -7.89 -23.44
CA SER A 612 13.80 -8.14 -23.32
C SER A 612 13.43 -8.49 -21.87
N GLY A 613 12.13 -8.50 -21.58
CA GLY A 613 11.61 -8.69 -20.24
C GLY A 613 11.22 -7.38 -19.56
N LYS A 614 11.06 -7.39 -18.24
CA LYS A 614 10.52 -6.29 -17.45
C LYS A 614 11.14 -6.18 -16.06
N ILE A 615 11.16 -4.97 -15.53
CA ILE A 615 11.33 -4.70 -14.10
C ILE A 615 10.01 -4.16 -13.56
N GLU A 616 9.52 -4.73 -12.48
CA GLU A 616 8.26 -4.35 -11.85
C GLU A 616 8.51 -3.85 -10.43
N PHE A 617 7.88 -2.73 -10.08
CA PHE A 617 7.92 -2.13 -8.76
C PHE A 617 6.53 -2.17 -8.16
N TYR A 618 6.42 -2.55 -6.88
CA TYR A 618 5.15 -2.68 -6.18
C TYR A 618 5.21 -2.00 -4.82
N GLN A 619 4.20 -1.20 -4.50
CA GLN A 619 4.09 -0.58 -3.18
C GLN A 619 2.63 -0.65 -2.72
N GLN A 620 2.39 -1.32 -1.60
CA GLN A 620 1.03 -1.55 -1.08
C GLN A 620 0.39 -0.25 -0.57
N THR A 621 1.13 0.51 0.23
CA THR A 621 0.69 1.79 0.82
C THR A 621 1.85 2.77 0.84
N ALA A 622 1.56 4.07 1.01
CA ALA A 622 2.61 5.09 1.14
C ALA A 622 3.56 4.83 2.33
N TYR A 623 3.10 4.13 3.38
CA TYR A 623 3.91 3.78 4.55
C TYR A 623 4.72 2.49 4.38
N GLY A 624 4.48 1.73 3.31
CA GLY A 624 5.16 0.46 3.04
C GLY A 624 6.43 0.65 2.20
N LEU A 625 7.33 -0.34 2.27
CA LEU A 625 8.52 -0.40 1.40
C LEU A 625 8.13 -0.73 -0.04
N THR A 626 8.93 -0.32 -1.01
CA THR A 626 8.73 -0.72 -2.42
C THR A 626 9.44 -2.05 -2.70
N ASP A 627 8.68 -3.01 -3.19
CA ASP A 627 9.18 -4.32 -3.66
C ASP A 627 9.52 -4.25 -5.15
N ILE A 628 10.55 -4.98 -5.57
CA ILE A 628 11.11 -4.94 -6.91
C ILE A 628 11.33 -6.37 -7.42
N ASP A 629 10.75 -6.66 -8.58
CA ASP A 629 10.95 -7.91 -9.30
C ASP A 629 11.64 -7.63 -10.64
N ILE A 630 12.72 -8.35 -10.92
CA ILE A 630 13.54 -8.20 -12.11
C ILE A 630 13.43 -9.46 -12.95
N ASN A 631 13.00 -9.34 -14.21
CA ASN A 631 13.00 -10.43 -15.17
C ASN A 631 13.53 -9.91 -16.51
N LEU A 632 14.83 -10.05 -16.75
CA LEU A 632 15.52 -9.56 -17.93
C LEU A 632 16.22 -10.69 -18.67
N GLN A 633 16.25 -10.59 -20.00
CA GLN A 633 16.94 -11.51 -20.90
C GLN A 633 17.69 -10.73 -21.98
N GLY A 634 18.69 -11.35 -22.62
CA GLY A 634 19.46 -10.70 -23.69
C GLY A 634 20.47 -9.67 -23.17
N LEU A 635 20.96 -9.85 -21.95
CA LEU A 635 21.95 -9.00 -21.29
C LEU A 635 23.35 -9.35 -21.83
N GLN A 636 23.78 -8.68 -22.90
CA GLN A 636 25.13 -8.83 -23.46
C GLN A 636 25.96 -7.59 -23.10
N ASP A 637 27.06 -7.80 -22.38
CA ASP A 637 27.95 -6.73 -21.90
C ASP A 637 27.28 -5.68 -21.00
N ILE A 638 26.18 -6.01 -20.31
CA ILE A 638 25.48 -5.10 -19.40
C ILE A 638 26.02 -5.26 -17.98
N SER A 639 26.40 -4.16 -17.33
CA SER A 639 26.82 -4.14 -15.93
C SER A 639 25.77 -3.49 -15.05
N ASP A 640 25.39 -2.26 -15.36
CA ASP A 640 24.66 -1.42 -14.41
C ASP A 640 23.28 -1.02 -14.87
N PHE A 641 22.41 -0.73 -13.91
CA PHE A 641 21.06 -0.28 -14.15
C PHE A 641 20.64 0.79 -13.14
N GLN A 642 20.15 1.93 -13.65
CA GLN A 642 19.86 3.12 -12.85
C GLN A 642 18.58 3.82 -13.34
N ILE A 643 17.87 4.49 -12.42
CA ILE A 643 16.70 5.33 -12.71
C ILE A 643 17.17 6.77 -12.91
N HIS A 644 16.74 7.38 -14.01
CA HIS A 644 17.03 8.73 -14.45
C HIS A 644 15.80 9.63 -14.38
N MET A 645 16.00 10.95 -14.43
CA MET A 645 15.00 11.92 -13.98
C MET A 645 13.72 12.02 -14.84
N THR A 646 13.75 11.66 -16.13
CA THR A 646 12.67 11.96 -17.09
C THR A 646 12.32 10.76 -17.98
N PRO A 647 11.14 10.72 -18.61
CA PRO A 647 10.74 9.57 -19.42
C PRO A 647 11.44 9.60 -20.78
N VAL A 648 11.51 8.42 -21.42
CA VAL A 648 12.11 8.23 -22.73
C VAL A 648 11.28 8.91 -23.82
N LEU A 649 11.94 9.62 -24.73
CA LEU A 649 11.31 10.21 -25.91
C LEU A 649 11.44 9.29 -27.12
N GLU A 650 10.34 8.64 -27.49
CA GLU A 650 10.22 7.68 -28.60
C GLU A 650 10.65 8.24 -29.98
N ILE A 651 10.59 9.55 -30.15
CA ILE A 651 10.94 10.23 -31.41
C ILE A 651 12.44 10.30 -31.67
N LEU A 652 13.27 10.17 -30.63
CA LEU A 652 14.72 10.32 -30.77
C LEU A 652 15.36 9.05 -31.30
N GLU A 653 16.39 9.21 -32.12
CA GLU A 653 17.26 8.11 -32.58
C GLU A 653 18.18 7.61 -31.46
N PHE A 654 18.62 8.52 -30.59
CA PHE A 654 19.48 8.23 -29.42
C PHE A 654 18.78 8.62 -28.11
N PRO A 655 17.66 7.97 -27.77
CA PRO A 655 16.77 8.41 -26.70
C PRO A 655 17.35 8.22 -25.29
N CYS A 656 18.39 7.39 -25.12
CA CYS A 656 18.96 7.09 -23.81
C CYS A 656 20.05 8.08 -23.37
N GLN A 657 20.42 9.04 -24.21
CA GLN A 657 21.51 9.99 -23.94
C GLN A 657 21.28 10.88 -22.71
N GLN A 658 22.39 11.39 -22.14
CA GLN A 658 22.37 12.25 -20.95
C GLN A 658 21.62 13.57 -21.16
N ASN A 659 21.69 14.17 -22.34
CA ASN A 659 20.94 15.38 -22.68
C ASN A 659 19.41 15.18 -22.69
N THR A 660 18.94 13.93 -22.72
CA THR A 660 17.53 13.57 -22.84
C THR A 660 16.96 13.07 -21.52
N LEU A 661 17.66 12.12 -20.87
CA LEU A 661 17.21 11.51 -19.61
C LEU A 661 17.79 12.18 -18.36
N TYR A 662 18.79 13.05 -18.54
CA TYR A 662 19.53 13.75 -17.49
C TYR A 662 20.28 12.79 -16.55
N GLU A 663 20.52 13.24 -15.33
CA GLU A 663 21.28 12.52 -14.32
C GLU A 663 20.46 11.41 -13.65
N VAL A 664 21.12 10.66 -12.78
CA VAL A 664 20.49 9.63 -11.94
C VAL A 664 19.56 10.33 -10.95
N TYR A 665 18.37 9.78 -10.75
CA TYR A 665 17.38 10.35 -9.86
C TYR A 665 17.86 10.37 -8.40
N ASN A 666 17.98 11.55 -7.82
CA ASN A 666 18.53 11.78 -6.50
C ASN A 666 17.77 12.87 -5.72
N PRO A 667 16.51 12.63 -5.31
CA PRO A 667 15.69 13.63 -4.63
C PRO A 667 16.24 14.05 -3.25
N PHE A 668 17.06 13.20 -2.61
CA PHE A 668 17.63 13.43 -1.28
C PHE A 668 19.10 13.87 -1.32
N ASN A 669 19.62 14.30 -2.48
CA ASN A 669 21.00 14.73 -2.65
C ASN A 669 22.05 13.78 -2.01
N ALA A 670 21.79 12.47 -2.06
CA ALA A 670 22.69 11.46 -1.53
C ALA A 670 24.02 11.45 -2.31
N PRO A 671 25.16 11.19 -1.65
CA PRO A 671 26.47 11.18 -2.29
C PRO A 671 26.62 10.04 -3.32
N SER A 672 27.50 10.25 -4.29
CA SER A 672 27.61 9.41 -5.49
C SER A 672 28.43 8.12 -5.34
N SER A 673 28.95 7.78 -4.15
CA SER A 673 30.17 6.94 -4.07
C SER A 673 30.32 5.99 -2.86
N LEU A 674 29.24 5.50 -2.24
CA LEU A 674 29.35 4.50 -1.17
C LEU A 674 29.08 3.09 -1.72
N GLN A 675 30.14 2.33 -2.08
CA GLN A 675 29.97 0.91 -2.39
C GLN A 675 29.58 0.14 -1.12
N GLY A 676 28.51 -0.65 -1.19
CA GLY A 676 28.01 -1.44 -0.06
C GLY A 676 27.24 -0.65 1.02
N GLY A 677 26.85 0.60 0.73
CA GLY A 677 26.03 1.42 1.64
C GLY A 677 24.56 1.00 1.66
N THR A 678 23.82 1.46 2.66
CA THR A 678 22.37 1.23 2.75
C THR A 678 21.58 2.12 1.77
N PRO A 679 20.33 1.78 1.40
CA PRO A 679 19.56 2.50 0.37
C PRO A 679 19.33 4.01 0.62
N ASP A 680 19.39 4.46 1.87
CA ASP A 680 19.33 5.87 2.28
C ASP A 680 20.64 6.65 2.03
N GLN A 681 21.78 5.96 1.98
CA GLN A 681 23.09 6.53 1.69
C GLN A 681 23.41 6.60 0.20
N LEU A 682 22.57 5.95 -0.62
CA LEU A 682 22.69 5.87 -2.07
C LEU A 682 21.62 6.71 -2.75
N ARG A 683 21.95 7.19 -3.97
CA ARG A 683 20.97 7.86 -4.83
C ARG A 683 19.76 6.94 -5.04
N VAL A 684 18.55 7.50 -4.97
CA VAL A 684 17.31 6.71 -5.10
C VAL A 684 17.33 5.87 -6.38
N GLY A 685 17.81 6.44 -7.48
CA GLY A 685 17.90 5.76 -8.77
C GLY A 685 19.08 4.80 -8.94
N ASP A 686 19.99 4.64 -7.99
CA ASP A 686 21.16 3.76 -8.16
C ASP A 686 20.85 2.30 -7.78
N LEU A 687 20.15 1.58 -8.66
CA LEU A 687 19.70 0.21 -8.38
C LEU A 687 20.86 -0.79 -8.36
N SER A 688 21.85 -0.64 -9.24
CA SER A 688 23.10 -1.42 -9.20
C SER A 688 23.79 -1.36 -7.84
N GLY A 689 23.95 -0.16 -7.29
CA GLY A 689 24.60 0.02 -5.99
C GLY A 689 23.84 -0.67 -4.85
N LYS A 690 22.52 -0.79 -4.96
CA LYS A 690 21.63 -1.34 -3.92
C LYS A 690 21.41 -2.86 -4.03
N PHE A 691 21.33 -3.39 -5.24
CA PHE A 691 20.93 -4.78 -5.51
C PHE A 691 22.02 -5.61 -6.21
N GLY A 692 23.20 -5.02 -6.43
CA GLY A 692 24.29 -5.65 -7.17
C GLY A 692 24.22 -5.38 -8.66
N THR A 693 25.32 -5.64 -9.36
CA THR A 693 25.44 -5.43 -10.82
C THR A 693 24.90 -6.63 -11.60
N LEU A 694 24.47 -6.40 -12.84
CA LEU A 694 24.04 -7.44 -13.80
C LEU A 694 25.21 -8.10 -14.54
N SER A 695 26.45 -7.74 -14.20
CA SER A 695 27.66 -8.20 -14.89
C SER A 695 27.72 -9.74 -14.97
N GLY A 696 28.02 -10.27 -16.15
CA GLY A 696 28.23 -11.71 -16.36
C GLY A 696 26.96 -12.56 -16.50
N HIS A 697 25.77 -11.97 -16.40
CA HIS A 697 24.50 -12.68 -16.57
C HIS A 697 23.95 -12.46 -17.99
N MET A 698 23.50 -13.52 -18.67
CA MET A 698 22.76 -13.39 -19.94
C MET A 698 21.25 -13.14 -19.72
N SER A 699 20.75 -13.60 -18.58
CA SER A 699 19.38 -13.43 -18.10
C SER A 699 19.38 -13.37 -16.57
N VAL A 700 18.51 -12.54 -16.00
CA VAL A 700 18.36 -12.36 -14.55
C VAL A 700 16.88 -12.47 -14.21
N LYS A 701 16.56 -13.30 -13.22
CA LYS A 701 15.22 -13.44 -12.67
C LYS A 701 15.31 -13.41 -11.15
N GLU A 702 15.10 -12.22 -10.59
CA GLU A 702 15.13 -11.97 -9.15
C GLU A 702 13.74 -11.50 -8.69
N ILE A 703 13.30 -11.99 -7.54
CA ILE A 703 12.00 -11.68 -6.95
C ILE A 703 12.21 -11.26 -5.50
N GLY A 704 11.48 -10.25 -5.04
CA GLY A 704 11.44 -9.88 -3.63
C GLY A 704 12.57 -8.96 -3.14
N PHE A 705 13.24 -8.24 -4.04
CA PHE A 705 14.08 -7.12 -3.60
C PHE A 705 13.20 -6.03 -2.97
N ASN A 706 13.72 -5.36 -1.96
CA ASN A 706 13.02 -4.24 -1.32
C ASN A 706 13.93 -3.01 -1.18
N ASP A 707 13.33 -1.85 -1.34
CA ASP A 707 13.98 -0.55 -1.19
C ASP A 707 13.22 0.28 -0.14
N THR A 708 13.96 0.81 0.83
CA THR A 708 13.40 1.63 1.92
C THR A 708 13.26 3.10 1.54
N ASN A 709 13.86 3.54 0.44
CA ASN A 709 13.98 4.95 0.04
C ASN A 709 13.23 5.25 -1.28
N LEU A 710 13.05 4.25 -2.14
CA LEU A 710 12.30 4.37 -3.39
C LEU A 710 10.79 4.34 -3.14
N MET A 711 10.08 5.32 -3.71
CA MET A 711 8.64 5.50 -3.57
C MET A 711 7.89 5.42 -4.91
N LEU A 712 6.65 4.94 -4.86
CA LEU A 712 5.66 5.02 -5.94
C LEU A 712 4.52 6.01 -5.63
N PHE A 713 4.35 6.36 -4.35
CA PHE A 713 3.45 7.41 -3.87
C PHE A 713 4.19 8.73 -3.63
N GLY A 714 3.46 9.85 -3.70
CA GLY A 714 3.97 11.15 -3.26
C GLY A 714 4.98 11.78 -4.23
N GLN A 715 5.58 12.89 -3.80
CA GLN A 715 6.38 13.77 -4.67
C GLN A 715 7.68 13.12 -5.17
N THR A 716 8.23 12.17 -4.42
CA THR A 716 9.47 11.46 -4.73
C THR A 716 9.25 10.21 -5.60
N SER A 717 8.03 10.04 -6.14
CA SER A 717 7.68 8.90 -6.98
C SER A 717 8.60 8.75 -8.21
N ILE A 718 8.93 7.49 -8.54
CA ILE A 718 9.68 7.14 -9.76
C ILE A 718 8.79 6.96 -10.99
N ILE A 719 7.47 7.07 -10.86
CA ILE A 719 6.55 6.95 -12.01
C ILE A 719 6.76 8.15 -12.96
N GLY A 720 6.81 7.89 -14.26
CA GLY A 720 7.09 8.93 -15.27
C GLY A 720 8.57 9.24 -15.43
N ARG A 721 9.46 8.45 -14.82
CA ARG A 721 10.91 8.50 -14.99
C ARG A 721 11.38 7.43 -15.97
N SER A 722 12.69 7.20 -16.09
CA SER A 722 13.22 6.16 -16.98
C SER A 722 14.28 5.30 -16.30
N LEU A 723 14.33 4.03 -16.62
CA LEU A 723 15.43 3.13 -16.29
C LEU A 723 16.44 3.10 -17.44
N VAL A 724 17.73 3.08 -17.13
CA VAL A 724 18.85 3.01 -18.09
C VAL A 724 19.76 1.85 -17.72
N LEU A 725 20.10 1.03 -18.71
CA LEU A 725 21.10 -0.04 -18.63
C LEU A 725 22.42 0.45 -19.21
N TYR A 726 23.51 0.12 -18.55
CA TYR A 726 24.87 0.52 -18.89
C TYR A 726 25.72 -0.67 -19.31
N THR A 727 26.59 -0.46 -20.30
CA THR A 727 27.57 -1.45 -20.70
C THR A 727 28.72 -1.51 -19.70
N LYS A 728 29.25 -2.71 -19.46
CA LYS A 728 30.46 -2.92 -18.68
C LYS A 728 31.65 -2.22 -19.35
N THR A 729 31.76 -2.34 -20.68
CA THR A 729 32.79 -1.63 -21.44
C THR A 729 32.44 -0.16 -21.59
N HIS A 730 33.31 0.73 -21.10
CA HIS A 730 33.18 2.20 -21.22
C HIS A 730 31.95 2.86 -20.55
N ASN A 731 31.16 2.13 -19.75
CA ASN A 731 29.99 2.68 -19.03
C ASN A 731 29.01 3.44 -19.97
N LYS A 732 28.75 2.88 -21.16
CA LYS A 732 27.86 3.51 -22.15
C LYS A 732 26.42 3.15 -21.85
N ARG A 733 25.50 4.10 -22.05
CA ARG A 733 24.06 3.85 -21.95
C ARG A 733 23.61 2.97 -23.11
N TRP A 734 23.37 1.69 -22.81
CA TRP A 734 23.02 0.65 -23.77
C TRP A 734 21.56 0.72 -24.17
N ALA A 735 20.67 0.62 -23.18
CA ALA A 735 19.24 0.60 -23.38
C ALA A 735 18.52 1.39 -22.29
N CYS A 736 17.30 1.84 -22.57
CA CYS A 736 16.48 2.55 -21.60
C CYS A 736 14.99 2.25 -21.78
N SER A 737 14.20 2.40 -20.72
CA SER A 737 12.73 2.25 -20.75
C SER A 737 12.10 3.29 -19.84
N SER A 738 10.97 3.86 -20.23
CA SER A 738 10.13 4.64 -19.32
C SER A 738 9.56 3.72 -18.23
N ILE A 739 9.40 4.28 -17.02
CA ILE A 739 8.74 3.63 -15.89
C ILE A 739 7.28 4.05 -15.92
N GLU A 740 6.45 3.18 -16.46
CA GLU A 740 5.02 3.42 -16.68
C GLU A 740 4.18 2.75 -15.60
N ARG A 741 2.89 3.08 -15.55
CA ARG A 741 1.97 2.47 -14.58
C ARG A 741 1.59 1.06 -15.05
N GLY A 742 1.70 0.09 -14.15
CA GLY A 742 1.16 -1.26 -14.37
C GLY A 742 -0.24 -1.36 -13.77
N TYR A 743 -1.24 -1.65 -14.59
CA TYR A 743 -2.62 -1.88 -14.13
C TYR A 743 -3.34 -2.82 -15.09
N ALA A 744 -4.32 -3.57 -14.60
CA ALA A 744 -5.24 -4.30 -15.47
C ALA A 744 -6.39 -3.38 -15.91
N PRO A 745 -6.88 -3.47 -17.17
CA PRO A 745 -8.04 -2.70 -17.62
C PRO A 745 -9.32 -2.97 -16.82
N SER A 746 -9.40 -4.12 -16.14
CA SER A 746 -10.48 -4.46 -15.21
C SER A 746 -10.38 -3.72 -13.87
N GLU A 747 -9.21 -3.19 -13.50
CA GLU A 747 -8.95 -2.54 -12.22
C GLU A 747 -9.01 -1.00 -12.31
N ALA A 748 -8.55 -0.43 -13.42
CA ALA A 748 -8.42 1.02 -13.58
C ALA A 748 -8.33 1.46 -15.05
N ARG A 749 -8.49 2.76 -15.27
CA ARG A 749 -8.19 3.44 -16.54
C ARG A 749 -7.25 4.63 -16.34
N GLU A 750 -6.43 4.91 -17.33
CA GLU A 750 -5.54 6.07 -17.32
C GLU A 750 -6.19 7.27 -18.01
N LEU A 751 -6.23 8.40 -17.31
CA LEU A 751 -6.56 9.71 -17.82
C LEU A 751 -5.29 10.47 -18.20
N ARG A 752 -5.38 11.22 -19.29
CA ARG A 752 -4.28 12.06 -19.81
C ARG A 752 -4.80 13.46 -20.12
N ALA A 753 -4.03 14.46 -19.72
CA ALA A 753 -4.30 15.85 -20.01
C ALA A 753 -3.02 16.57 -20.45
N ILE A 754 -3.18 17.67 -21.17
CA ILE A 754 -2.09 18.50 -21.65
C ILE A 754 -2.46 19.98 -21.53
N ALA A 755 -1.53 20.77 -21.00
CA ALA A 755 -1.51 22.22 -21.17
C ALA A 755 -0.45 22.59 -22.20
N SER A 756 -0.90 23.00 -23.39
CA SER A 756 -0.01 23.23 -24.53
C SER A 756 0.23 24.72 -24.77
N PHE A 757 1.47 25.16 -24.58
CA PHE A 757 1.94 26.51 -24.90
C PHE A 757 2.43 26.53 -26.36
N HIS A 758 1.50 26.38 -27.31
CA HIS A 758 1.83 26.29 -28.75
C HIS A 758 1.53 27.58 -29.53
N HIS A 759 0.99 28.62 -28.87
CA HIS A 759 0.59 29.84 -29.54
C HIS A 759 1.81 30.56 -30.16
N PRO A 760 1.83 30.86 -31.48
CA PRO A 760 3.00 31.45 -32.15
C PRO A 760 3.42 32.83 -31.63
N LEU A 761 2.43 33.61 -31.15
CA LEU A 761 2.63 34.90 -30.49
C LEU A 761 2.66 34.82 -28.94
N GLY A 762 2.77 33.61 -28.38
CA GLY A 762 2.84 33.39 -26.94
C GLY A 762 4.22 33.72 -26.37
N PHE A 763 4.30 33.78 -25.03
CA PHE A 763 5.52 34.11 -24.29
C PHE A 763 6.23 32.90 -23.69
N ALA A 764 5.62 31.72 -23.76
CA ALA A 764 6.23 30.44 -23.46
C ALA A 764 5.95 29.47 -24.61
N TYR A 765 6.83 28.49 -24.80
CA TYR A 765 6.66 27.45 -25.80
C TYR A 765 6.96 26.08 -25.21
N GLY A 766 6.05 25.13 -25.38
CA GLY A 766 6.20 23.78 -24.83
C GLY A 766 4.89 23.20 -24.31
N TYR A 767 4.98 22.24 -23.39
CA TYR A 767 3.82 21.56 -22.81
C TYR A 767 4.01 21.22 -21.33
N MET A 768 2.88 21.03 -20.65
CA MET A 768 2.79 20.27 -19.43
C MET A 768 1.83 19.10 -19.66
N ARG A 769 2.27 17.87 -19.42
CA ARG A 769 1.45 16.66 -19.59
C ARG A 769 1.16 16.05 -18.25
N MET A 770 -0.10 15.66 -18.03
CA MET A 770 -0.57 15.10 -16.79
C MET A 770 -1.15 13.71 -17.01
N THR A 771 -0.82 12.75 -16.15
CA THR A 771 -1.47 11.42 -16.17
C THR A 771 -1.92 10.98 -14.78
N GLN A 772 -3.13 10.40 -14.72
CA GLN A 772 -3.76 9.95 -13.48
C GLN A 772 -4.51 8.64 -13.73
N LEU A 773 -4.41 7.67 -12.83
CA LEU A 773 -5.27 6.48 -12.85
C LEU A 773 -6.56 6.75 -12.09
N ILE A 774 -7.67 6.31 -12.65
CA ILE A 774 -8.97 6.25 -11.99
C ILE A 774 -9.36 4.79 -11.85
N HIS A 775 -9.61 4.36 -10.62
CA HIS A 775 -10.01 3.01 -10.29
C HIS A 775 -11.52 2.82 -10.46
N ILE A 776 -11.96 1.55 -10.51
CA ILE A 776 -13.37 1.18 -10.70
C ILE A 776 -14.33 1.75 -9.63
N ASP A 777 -13.85 2.02 -8.42
CA ASP A 777 -14.62 2.62 -7.32
C ASP A 777 -14.69 4.16 -7.41
N GLY A 778 -14.02 4.75 -8.40
CA GLY A 778 -13.89 6.18 -8.63
C GLY A 778 -12.76 6.85 -7.85
N SER A 779 -11.93 6.10 -7.11
CA SER A 779 -10.74 6.67 -6.47
C SER A 779 -9.65 6.97 -7.50
N SER A 780 -8.83 7.97 -7.21
CA SER A 780 -7.81 8.47 -8.13
C SER A 780 -6.39 8.25 -7.60
N SER A 781 -5.43 8.03 -8.49
CA SER A 781 -4.01 8.09 -8.15
C SER A 781 -3.48 9.51 -8.00
N ASP A 782 -2.25 9.64 -7.51
CA ASP A 782 -1.47 10.86 -7.68
C ASP A 782 -1.33 11.18 -9.16
N THR A 783 -1.33 12.46 -9.52
CA THR A 783 -1.16 12.94 -10.89
C THR A 783 0.32 13.17 -11.16
N VAL A 784 0.85 12.51 -12.20
CA VAL A 784 2.23 12.70 -12.66
C VAL A 784 2.23 13.81 -13.70
N ILE A 785 3.10 14.81 -13.55
CA ILE A 785 3.17 16.02 -14.37
C ILE A 785 4.55 16.11 -15.02
N GLU A 786 4.63 15.90 -16.34
CA GLU A 786 5.82 16.17 -17.14
C GLU A 786 5.78 17.63 -17.63
N VAL A 787 6.73 18.45 -17.23
CA VAL A 787 6.87 19.85 -17.63
C VAL A 787 8.02 19.97 -18.63
N ASN A 788 7.73 20.49 -19.82
CA ASN A 788 8.72 20.80 -20.85
C ASN A 788 8.38 22.16 -21.47
N VAL A 789 8.84 23.25 -20.84
CA VAL A 789 8.50 24.62 -21.24
C VAL A 789 9.77 25.46 -21.35
N ARG A 790 9.83 26.29 -22.40
CA ARG A 790 10.96 27.16 -22.73
C ARG A 790 10.50 28.50 -23.30
N HIS A 791 11.44 29.40 -23.54
CA HIS A 791 11.17 30.65 -24.25
C HIS A 791 10.81 30.39 -25.73
N PRO A 792 9.88 31.16 -26.33
CA PRO A 792 9.47 31.02 -27.73
C PRO A 792 10.62 31.27 -28.71
N GLY A 793 10.65 30.47 -29.78
CA GLY A 793 11.66 30.59 -30.85
C GLY A 793 12.45 29.30 -31.01
N LYS A 794 12.68 28.86 -32.25
CA LYS A 794 13.31 27.55 -32.54
C LYS A 794 14.75 27.45 -31.98
N HIS A 795 15.46 28.57 -31.93
CA HIS A 795 16.85 28.66 -31.48
C HIS A 795 17.04 29.48 -30.20
N ASP A 796 15.94 29.80 -29.50
CA ASP A 796 16.03 30.49 -28.22
C ASP A 796 16.62 29.55 -27.15
N ARG A 797 17.66 30.02 -26.47
CA ARG A 797 18.39 29.33 -25.40
C ARG A 797 18.31 30.08 -24.07
N ASN A 798 17.46 31.09 -23.98
CA ASN A 798 17.24 31.83 -22.75
C ASN A 798 16.73 30.90 -21.65
N VAL A 799 17.25 31.14 -20.45
CA VAL A 799 16.87 30.42 -19.25
C VAL A 799 16.47 31.44 -18.20
N THR A 800 15.31 31.21 -17.59
CA THR A 800 14.80 32.01 -16.47
C THR A 800 14.33 31.08 -15.36
N PHE A 801 14.51 31.51 -14.12
CA PHE A 801 14.39 30.65 -12.94
C PHE A 801 13.23 31.09 -12.04
N ASN A 802 12.79 30.16 -11.20
CA ASN A 802 11.87 30.42 -10.09
C ASN A 802 10.52 31.05 -10.53
N HIS A 803 9.95 30.53 -11.63
CA HIS A 803 8.61 30.90 -12.05
C HIS A 803 7.59 30.16 -11.19
N ASN A 804 6.78 30.92 -10.45
CA ASN A 804 5.58 30.36 -9.85
C ASN A 804 4.61 29.94 -10.96
N TRP A 805 3.73 29.00 -10.65
CA TRP A 805 2.75 28.42 -11.55
C TRP A 805 1.57 27.87 -10.76
N ALA A 806 0.37 28.07 -11.32
CA ALA A 806 -0.88 27.70 -10.67
C ALA A 806 -2.00 27.42 -11.68
N ILE A 807 -2.99 26.64 -11.26
CA ILE A 807 -4.25 26.41 -11.97
C ILE A 807 -5.23 27.52 -11.60
N TYR A 808 -5.86 28.08 -12.61
CA TYR A 808 -6.83 29.17 -12.53
C TYR A 808 -8.22 28.70 -12.95
N VAL A 809 -9.27 29.38 -12.46
CA VAL A 809 -10.64 28.85 -12.58
C VAL A 809 -11.13 28.75 -14.03
N ASN A 810 -10.80 29.72 -14.88
CA ASN A 810 -11.35 29.82 -16.23
C ASN A 810 -10.35 29.37 -17.30
N SER A 811 -10.88 28.97 -18.46
CA SER A 811 -10.08 28.85 -19.69
C SER A 811 -9.62 30.22 -20.20
N ILE A 812 -8.47 30.25 -20.85
CA ILE A 812 -7.87 31.41 -21.51
C ILE A 812 -8.14 31.41 -23.01
N GLY A 813 -8.11 32.60 -23.62
CA GLY A 813 -8.33 32.82 -25.04
C GLY A 813 -7.21 33.67 -25.65
N VAL A 814 -7.58 34.75 -26.34
CA VAL A 814 -6.64 35.65 -27.02
C VAL A 814 -5.75 36.45 -26.07
N ASP A 815 -6.16 36.59 -24.80
CA ASP A 815 -5.46 37.32 -23.74
C ASP A 815 -4.11 36.69 -23.37
N ALA A 816 -3.87 35.43 -23.75
CA ALA A 816 -2.59 34.74 -23.58
C ALA A 816 -1.43 35.36 -24.38
N THR A 817 -1.73 36.23 -25.35
CA THR A 817 -0.78 36.78 -26.33
C THR A 817 -0.58 38.28 -26.18
N VAL A 818 -1.24 38.89 -25.20
CA VAL A 818 -1.16 40.33 -24.94
C VAL A 818 0.24 40.68 -24.44
N LYS A 819 0.86 41.69 -25.05
CA LYS A 819 2.22 42.12 -24.70
C LYS A 819 2.30 42.74 -23.30
N VAL A 820 1.29 43.50 -22.90
CA VAL A 820 1.27 44.17 -21.59
C VAL A 820 1.01 43.14 -20.49
N LEU A 821 1.95 43.03 -19.54
CA LEU A 821 1.95 41.97 -18.51
C LEU A 821 0.69 41.97 -17.64
N ASN A 822 0.25 43.13 -17.16
CA ASN A 822 -0.91 43.25 -16.26
C ASN A 822 -2.26 42.85 -16.87
N THR A 823 -2.36 42.79 -18.20
CA THR A 823 -3.59 42.41 -18.93
C THR A 823 -3.48 41.04 -19.59
N ARG A 824 -2.28 40.43 -19.59
CA ARG A 824 -2.03 39.09 -20.08
C ARG A 824 -2.65 38.05 -19.16
N CYS A 825 -3.26 37.00 -19.74
CA CYS A 825 -3.86 35.88 -18.98
C CYS A 825 -4.90 36.33 -17.93
N THR A 826 -5.56 37.47 -18.16
CA THR A 826 -6.57 38.02 -17.25
C THR A 826 -7.86 37.22 -17.27
N ALA A 827 -8.23 36.61 -18.42
CA ALA A 827 -9.43 35.80 -18.56
C ALA A 827 -9.42 34.57 -17.64
N ALA A 828 -8.22 34.09 -17.25
CA ALA A 828 -8.03 33.00 -16.31
C ALA A 828 -8.74 33.22 -14.95
N GLY A 829 -8.94 34.48 -14.55
CA GLY A 829 -9.57 34.85 -13.28
C GLY A 829 -8.61 34.73 -12.10
N TYR A 830 -9.01 33.97 -11.08
CA TYR A 830 -8.29 33.76 -9.81
C TYR A 830 -7.75 32.34 -9.67
N ILE A 831 -6.83 32.13 -8.71
CA ILE A 831 -6.29 30.81 -8.39
C ILE A 831 -7.42 29.90 -7.94
N TRP A 832 -7.45 28.68 -8.46
CA TRP A 832 -8.55 27.77 -8.23
C TRP A 832 -8.57 27.19 -6.81
N ASN A 833 -9.56 27.59 -6.01
CA ASN A 833 -9.78 27.14 -4.62
C ASN A 833 -11.17 26.50 -4.45
N PRO A 834 -11.42 25.28 -4.94
CA PRO A 834 -12.73 24.63 -4.88
C PRO A 834 -13.12 24.14 -3.48
N TYR A 835 -12.19 24.11 -2.53
CA TYR A 835 -12.42 23.60 -1.17
C TYR A 835 -12.46 24.70 -0.12
N TYR A 836 -12.51 25.98 -0.54
CA TYR A 836 -12.65 27.12 0.36
C TYR A 836 -11.61 27.12 1.48
N THR A 837 -10.38 26.68 1.17
CA THR A 837 -9.23 26.84 2.04
C THR A 837 -9.16 28.32 2.43
N GLN A 838 -9.09 28.61 3.73
CA GLN A 838 -9.02 29.96 4.27
C GLN A 838 -10.22 30.87 3.92
N LEU A 839 -11.42 30.29 3.91
CA LEU A 839 -12.66 31.04 3.64
C LEU A 839 -12.94 32.18 4.62
N ALA A 840 -12.63 32.01 5.90
CA ALA A 840 -12.99 32.95 6.96
C ALA A 840 -12.05 34.17 7.04
N ASP A 841 -10.83 34.05 6.52
CA ASP A 841 -9.85 35.14 6.48
C ASP A 841 -9.07 35.17 5.14
N PRO A 842 -9.77 35.37 4.00
CA PRO A 842 -9.20 35.17 2.67
C PRO A 842 -8.14 36.22 2.28
N LEU A 843 -8.03 37.32 3.01
CA LEU A 843 -7.07 38.41 2.75
C LEU A 843 -5.74 38.22 3.50
N ASN A 844 -5.68 37.28 4.43
CA ASN A 844 -4.48 37.04 5.24
C ASN A 844 -3.49 36.12 4.52
N GLU A 845 -2.78 36.68 3.53
CA GLU A 845 -1.79 35.93 2.75
C GLU A 845 -0.65 35.37 3.60
N ASP A 846 -0.29 36.02 4.69
CA ASP A 846 0.81 35.58 5.55
C ASP A 846 0.45 34.29 6.29
N LEU A 847 -0.78 34.19 6.80
CA LEU A 847 -1.30 32.95 7.35
C LEU A 847 -1.34 31.85 6.28
N TYR A 848 -1.84 32.16 5.08
CA TYR A 848 -1.87 31.19 3.98
C TYR A 848 -0.48 30.62 3.69
N LYS A 849 0.53 31.48 3.58
CA LYS A 849 1.92 31.09 3.29
C LYS A 849 2.55 30.25 4.41
N GLN A 850 2.14 30.45 5.67
CA GLN A 850 2.62 29.64 6.80
C GLN A 850 1.95 28.25 6.84
N GLU A 851 0.68 28.18 6.44
CA GLU A 851 -0.15 26.98 6.52
C GLU A 851 -0.06 26.09 5.26
N CYS A 852 0.11 26.68 4.08
CA CYS A 852 0.34 25.94 2.83
C CYS A 852 1.81 25.51 2.70
N GLY A 853 2.05 24.27 2.28
CA GLY A 853 3.39 23.80 1.92
C GLY A 853 3.39 22.38 1.36
N SER A 854 4.56 21.93 0.89
CA SER A 854 4.79 20.59 0.35
C SER A 854 4.52 19.46 1.36
N ASP A 855 4.76 19.74 2.65
CA ASP A 855 4.56 18.81 3.77
C ASP A 855 3.09 18.73 4.25
N LEU A 856 2.26 19.71 3.91
CA LEU A 856 0.81 19.69 4.15
C LEU A 856 0.02 20.23 2.93
N PRO A 857 0.04 19.49 1.80
CA PRO A 857 -0.47 19.99 0.53
C PRO A 857 -1.99 20.21 0.52
N LEU A 858 -2.74 19.54 1.39
CA LEU A 858 -4.19 19.73 1.53
C LEU A 858 -4.55 21.12 2.09
N ARG A 859 -3.58 21.79 2.74
CA ARG A 859 -3.76 23.13 3.30
C ARG A 859 -3.53 24.26 2.29
N CYS A 860 -3.10 23.91 1.08
CA CYS A 860 -2.97 24.84 -0.04
C CYS A 860 -4.26 24.93 -0.88
N TYR A 861 -4.40 26.01 -1.64
CA TYR A 861 -5.37 26.05 -2.75
C TYR A 861 -5.06 24.94 -3.74
N VAL A 862 -6.08 24.23 -4.22
CA VAL A 862 -5.89 23.15 -5.23
C VAL A 862 -5.13 23.67 -6.45
N GLY A 863 -5.38 24.92 -6.85
CA GLY A 863 -4.67 25.53 -7.96
C GLY A 863 -3.23 25.95 -7.67
N ASP A 864 -2.81 26.10 -6.41
CA ASP A 864 -1.45 26.56 -6.08
C ASP A 864 -0.43 25.40 -6.15
N LEU A 865 0.09 25.18 -7.36
CA LEU A 865 1.07 24.13 -7.64
C LEU A 865 2.45 24.50 -7.10
N SER A 866 2.82 25.78 -7.08
CA SER A 866 4.11 26.23 -6.57
C SER A 866 4.23 26.05 -5.06
N GLY A 867 3.15 26.34 -4.31
CA GLY A 867 3.13 26.09 -2.87
C GLY A 867 3.32 24.61 -2.51
N ARG A 868 2.88 23.69 -3.38
CA ARG A 868 2.99 22.24 -3.14
C ARG A 868 4.23 21.57 -3.71
N LEU A 869 4.63 21.96 -4.92
CA LEU A 869 5.65 21.27 -5.74
C LEU A 869 6.90 22.12 -5.98
N GLY A 870 6.88 23.39 -5.56
CA GLY A 870 7.91 24.38 -5.87
C GLY A 870 7.75 25.02 -7.25
N PRO A 871 8.54 26.07 -7.54
CA PRO A 871 8.51 26.77 -8.82
C PRO A 871 9.17 25.97 -9.94
N ILE A 872 8.90 26.38 -11.18
CA ILE A 872 9.50 25.81 -12.38
C ILE A 872 10.53 26.78 -13.00
N ASN A 873 11.40 26.23 -13.85
CA ASN A 873 12.34 27.01 -14.64
C ASN A 873 11.96 26.88 -16.11
N LEU A 874 12.17 27.94 -16.89
CA LEU A 874 11.95 27.94 -18.34
C LEU A 874 13.29 27.73 -19.02
N GLY A 875 13.35 26.80 -19.98
CA GLY A 875 14.56 26.56 -20.80
C GLY A 875 15.59 25.60 -20.21
N THR A 876 15.41 25.09 -18.98
CA THR A 876 16.34 24.13 -18.35
C THR A 876 16.13 22.67 -18.76
N GLY A 877 15.20 22.39 -19.69
CA GLY A 877 14.81 21.03 -20.07
C GLY A 877 13.62 20.49 -19.28
N ARG A 878 13.39 19.17 -19.37
CA ARG A 878 12.19 18.50 -18.85
C ARG A 878 12.28 18.22 -17.36
N LYS A 879 11.16 18.35 -16.64
CA LYS A 879 11.01 17.97 -15.23
C LYS A 879 9.76 17.11 -15.03
N VAL A 880 9.80 16.25 -14.02
CA VAL A 880 8.66 15.39 -13.64
C VAL A 880 8.31 15.64 -12.17
N PHE A 881 7.04 15.95 -11.93
CA PHE A 881 6.44 16.14 -10.62
C PHE A 881 5.33 15.13 -10.38
N THR A 882 4.98 14.91 -9.12
CA THR A 882 3.83 14.09 -8.72
C THR A 882 3.03 14.84 -7.66
N ASP A 883 1.72 14.97 -7.86
CA ASP A 883 0.82 15.71 -6.96
C ASP A 883 -0.42 14.87 -6.60
N ALA A 884 -0.63 14.64 -5.30
CA ALA A 884 -1.80 13.93 -4.77
C ALA A 884 -3.08 14.79 -4.74
N ASN A 885 -2.97 16.11 -4.94
CA ASN A 885 -4.06 17.08 -4.87
C ASN A 885 -4.43 17.68 -6.24
N PHE A 886 -3.93 17.13 -7.35
CA PHE A 886 -4.29 17.57 -8.71
C PHE A 886 -5.32 16.60 -9.33
N PRO A 887 -6.63 16.92 -9.29
CA PRO A 887 -7.66 16.06 -9.87
C PRO A 887 -7.85 16.29 -11.38
N LEU A 888 -7.79 15.22 -12.18
CA LEU A 888 -8.14 15.26 -13.61
C LEU A 888 -9.60 14.89 -13.89
N GLU A 889 -10.33 14.40 -12.88
CA GLU A 889 -11.74 14.00 -13.01
C GLU A 889 -12.55 14.37 -11.76
N GLY A 890 -13.86 14.22 -11.88
CA GLY A 890 -14.82 14.46 -10.82
C GLY A 890 -15.40 15.86 -10.88
N LYS A 891 -16.20 16.20 -9.87
CA LYS A 891 -16.90 17.49 -9.79
C LYS A 891 -15.95 18.67 -9.71
N THR A 892 -14.75 18.45 -9.18
CA THR A 892 -13.68 19.42 -9.04
C THR A 892 -12.54 19.06 -9.98
N SER A 893 -12.79 18.82 -11.27
CA SER A 893 -11.74 18.53 -12.24
C SER A 893 -10.96 19.80 -12.63
N ALA A 894 -9.67 19.62 -12.93
CA ALA A 894 -8.81 20.63 -13.56
C ALA A 894 -8.98 20.71 -15.09
N LEU A 895 -9.61 19.72 -15.73
CA LEU A 895 -9.90 19.79 -17.17
C LEU A 895 -10.82 20.99 -17.49
N GLY A 896 -10.51 21.71 -18.57
CA GLY A 896 -11.23 22.91 -18.98
C GLY A 896 -10.81 24.19 -18.24
N ARG A 897 -9.87 24.09 -17.30
CA ARG A 897 -9.24 25.23 -16.61
C ARG A 897 -7.98 25.67 -17.34
N SER A 898 -7.27 26.67 -16.80
CA SER A 898 -5.98 27.11 -17.33
C SER A 898 -4.86 26.97 -16.31
N ILE A 899 -3.63 26.78 -16.79
CA ILE A 899 -2.41 26.94 -16.00
C ILE A 899 -1.79 28.28 -16.39
N VAL A 900 -1.37 29.03 -15.37
CA VAL A 900 -0.65 30.29 -15.50
C VAL A 900 0.75 30.10 -14.92
N ILE A 901 1.76 30.55 -15.68
CA ILE A 901 3.15 30.71 -15.28
C ILE A 901 3.35 32.19 -14.97
N PHE A 902 3.91 32.49 -13.80
CA PHE A 902 4.20 33.84 -13.34
C PHE A 902 5.60 34.30 -13.76
N ASP A 903 5.93 35.56 -13.54
CA ASP A 903 7.23 36.12 -13.89
C ASP A 903 8.38 35.47 -13.09
N LYS A 904 9.61 35.63 -13.59
CA LYS A 904 10.83 35.05 -13.02
C LYS A 904 11.07 35.55 -11.60
N ASP A 905 11.91 34.83 -10.85
CA ASP A 905 12.36 35.22 -9.51
C ASP A 905 11.20 35.42 -8.50
N GLY A 906 10.10 34.68 -8.68
CA GLY A 906 8.92 34.77 -7.83
C GLY A 906 8.02 35.98 -8.09
N GLY A 907 8.17 36.67 -9.23
CA GLY A 907 7.34 37.82 -9.59
C GLY A 907 5.83 37.50 -9.64
N HIS A 908 5.00 38.51 -9.37
CA HIS A 908 3.54 38.35 -9.24
C HIS A 908 2.78 38.49 -10.57
N ASP A 909 3.42 39.01 -11.61
CA ASP A 909 2.79 39.22 -12.91
C ASP A 909 2.60 37.90 -13.67
N LYS A 910 1.49 37.78 -14.42
CA LYS A 910 1.18 36.61 -15.24
C LYS A 910 2.03 36.63 -16.51
N TYR A 911 3.00 35.72 -16.60
CA TYR A 911 3.95 35.64 -17.70
C TYR A 911 3.41 34.88 -18.91
N ALA A 912 2.83 33.70 -18.72
CA ALA A 912 2.26 32.88 -19.80
C ALA A 912 1.12 32.00 -19.29
N CYS A 913 0.22 31.56 -20.17
CA CYS A 913 -0.88 30.66 -19.79
C CYS A 913 -1.26 29.70 -20.91
N ALA A 914 -1.87 28.58 -20.54
CA ALA A 914 -2.40 27.57 -21.44
C ALA A 914 -3.63 26.88 -20.82
N ASN A 915 -4.56 26.41 -21.66
CA ASN A 915 -5.70 25.60 -21.20
C ASN A 915 -5.27 24.16 -20.90
N ILE A 916 -5.85 23.56 -19.87
CA ILE A 916 -5.71 22.14 -19.55
C ILE A 916 -6.79 21.39 -20.34
N GLU A 917 -6.37 20.64 -21.35
CA GLU A 917 -7.25 19.93 -22.27
C GLU A 917 -6.97 18.41 -22.22
N PRO A 918 -7.92 17.55 -22.63
CA PRO A 918 -7.66 16.11 -22.77
C PRO A 918 -6.49 15.82 -23.73
N ASP A 919 -5.59 14.90 -23.38
CA ASP A 919 -4.50 14.46 -24.26
C ASP A 919 -4.86 13.08 -24.85
N TYR A 920 -5.63 13.08 -25.94
CA TYR A 920 -5.97 11.85 -26.63
C TYR A 920 -4.76 11.30 -27.39
N TYR A 921 -4.73 9.98 -27.52
CA TYR A 921 -3.61 9.29 -28.13
C TYR A 921 -4.10 8.26 -29.15
N THR A 922 -3.64 8.43 -30.40
CA THR A 922 -3.98 7.56 -31.52
C THR A 922 -2.71 7.22 -32.29
N VAL A 923 -2.60 6.00 -32.79
CA VAL A 923 -1.42 5.54 -33.54
C VAL A 923 -1.82 4.99 -34.91
N LYS A 924 -0.96 5.17 -35.91
CA LYS A 924 -1.17 4.66 -37.27
C LYS A 924 0.12 4.28 -37.97
N TYR A 925 0.12 3.12 -38.63
CA TYR A 925 1.20 2.74 -39.55
C TYR A 925 1.02 3.42 -40.91
N VAL A 926 2.12 3.94 -41.45
CA VAL A 926 2.11 4.70 -42.69
C VAL A 926 3.30 4.31 -43.55
N ASN A 927 3.04 3.96 -44.80
CA ASN A 927 4.07 3.61 -45.78
C ASN A 927 4.33 4.81 -46.71
N VAL A 928 5.48 5.44 -46.56
CA VAL A 928 5.89 6.62 -47.33
C VAL A 928 6.94 6.21 -48.36
N ARG A 929 6.84 6.74 -49.58
CA ARG A 929 7.88 6.55 -50.60
C ARG A 929 9.18 7.24 -50.15
N ARG A 930 10.30 6.53 -50.24
CA ARG A 930 11.62 6.98 -49.80
C ARG A 930 12.47 7.46 -51.00
N PRO A 931 12.50 8.77 -51.34
CA PRO A 931 13.45 9.31 -52.31
C PRO A 931 14.90 9.20 -51.81
N PRO A 932 15.91 9.37 -52.69
CA PRO A 932 17.33 9.18 -52.34
C PRO A 932 17.84 10.05 -51.17
N LYS A 933 17.22 11.21 -50.92
CA LYS A 933 17.55 12.13 -49.82
C LYS A 933 16.46 12.18 -48.72
N PHE A 934 15.70 11.10 -48.54
CA PHE A 934 14.64 11.07 -47.54
C PHE A 934 15.20 11.05 -46.11
N VAL A 935 14.87 12.08 -45.34
CA VAL A 935 15.19 12.19 -43.91
C VAL A 935 13.89 12.23 -43.13
N VAL A 936 13.73 11.32 -42.16
CA VAL A 936 12.48 11.17 -41.40
C VAL A 936 12.15 12.43 -40.58
N SER A 937 13.16 13.07 -39.97
CA SER A 937 12.97 14.30 -39.22
C SER A 937 12.50 15.46 -40.10
N GLN A 938 13.06 15.60 -41.31
CA GLN A 938 12.62 16.60 -42.29
C GLN A 938 11.18 16.33 -42.75
N PHE A 939 10.85 15.07 -43.02
CA PHE A 939 9.48 14.66 -43.36
C PHE A 939 8.49 15.08 -42.28
N LEU A 940 8.78 14.79 -41.01
CA LEU A 940 7.91 15.18 -39.89
C LEU A 940 7.82 16.71 -39.73
N GLU A 941 8.93 17.43 -39.87
CA GLU A 941 8.93 18.89 -39.80
C GLU A 941 8.08 19.52 -40.92
N ASP A 942 8.23 19.05 -42.15
CA ASP A 942 7.42 19.51 -43.29
C ASP A 942 5.93 19.24 -43.08
N VAL A 943 5.58 18.04 -42.60
CA VAL A 943 4.20 17.67 -42.27
C VAL A 943 3.65 18.57 -41.16
N ARG A 944 4.38 18.74 -40.05
CA ARG A 944 3.96 19.59 -38.92
C ARG A 944 3.76 21.04 -39.35
N ASN A 945 4.63 21.57 -40.21
CA ASN A 945 4.50 22.92 -40.77
C ASN A 945 3.23 23.07 -41.64
N VAL A 946 2.92 22.08 -42.47
CA VAL A 946 1.71 22.07 -43.32
C VAL A 946 0.43 21.76 -42.52
N MET A 947 0.51 21.03 -41.43
CA MET A 947 -0.63 20.83 -40.53
C MET A 947 -0.78 21.97 -39.50
N GLY A 948 0.26 22.79 -39.28
CA GLY A 948 0.25 23.87 -38.30
C GLY A 948 0.15 23.35 -36.86
N ILE A 949 0.87 22.28 -36.53
CA ILE A 949 0.85 21.63 -35.21
C ILE A 949 2.24 21.67 -34.55
N PRO A 950 2.30 21.72 -33.20
CA PRO A 950 3.56 21.66 -32.47
C PRO A 950 4.20 20.25 -32.53
N GLU A 951 5.49 20.18 -32.20
CA GLU A 951 6.29 18.94 -32.30
C GLU A 951 5.79 17.80 -31.41
N TRP A 952 5.14 18.11 -30.28
CA TRP A 952 4.63 17.11 -29.34
C TRP A 952 3.26 16.52 -29.71
N TYR A 953 2.58 17.03 -30.75
CA TYR A 953 1.28 16.50 -31.22
C TYR A 953 1.40 15.43 -32.30
N LEU A 954 2.57 15.31 -32.94
CA LEU A 954 2.84 14.30 -33.96
C LEU A 954 4.23 13.73 -33.75
N THR A 955 4.34 12.53 -33.18
CA THR A 955 5.63 11.84 -32.95
C THR A 955 5.71 10.53 -33.74
N ILE A 956 6.88 9.88 -33.73
CA ILE A 956 7.09 8.55 -34.31
C ILE A 956 7.80 7.67 -33.31
N ASP A 957 7.59 6.36 -33.37
CA ASP A 957 8.44 5.38 -32.66
C ASP A 957 9.58 4.96 -33.60
N SER A 958 10.80 5.43 -33.32
CA SER A 958 11.98 5.16 -34.13
C SER A 958 12.30 3.67 -34.26
N ARG A 959 11.93 2.84 -33.27
CA ARG A 959 12.17 1.38 -33.27
C ARG A 959 11.25 0.62 -34.21
N LYS A 960 10.08 1.19 -34.54
CA LYS A 960 9.07 0.57 -35.41
C LYS A 960 9.13 1.13 -36.83
N THR A 961 10.32 1.56 -37.25
CA THR A 961 10.59 2.04 -38.60
C THR A 961 11.20 0.92 -39.43
N ASN A 962 10.54 0.56 -40.54
CA ASN A 962 10.98 -0.54 -41.41
C ASN A 962 11.21 -0.03 -42.83
N ILE A 963 12.29 -0.47 -43.47
CA ILE A 963 12.54 -0.19 -44.89
C ILE A 963 11.88 -1.32 -45.70
N LEU A 964 11.02 -0.94 -46.64
CA LEU A 964 10.25 -1.87 -47.49
C LEU A 964 10.71 -1.77 -48.95
N TYR A 965 10.43 -2.82 -49.73
CA TYR A 965 10.61 -2.86 -51.19
C TYR A 965 12.01 -2.43 -51.65
N ASN A 966 13.07 -3.07 -51.14
CA ASN A 966 14.48 -2.80 -51.49
C ASN A 966 14.89 -1.33 -51.35
N GLY A 967 14.40 -0.64 -50.31
CA GLY A 967 14.74 0.75 -50.06
C GLY A 967 13.81 1.78 -50.69
N ALA A 968 12.83 1.35 -51.49
CA ALA A 968 11.92 2.27 -52.17
C ALA A 968 10.89 2.92 -51.23
N CYS A 969 10.57 2.29 -50.11
CA CYS A 969 9.60 2.80 -49.14
C CYS A 969 10.05 2.62 -47.70
N ILE A 970 9.45 3.41 -46.82
CA ILE A 970 9.65 3.35 -45.38
C ILE A 970 8.28 3.28 -44.68
N GLN A 971 8.14 2.32 -43.78
CA GLN A 971 7.00 2.21 -42.88
C GLN A 971 7.33 2.92 -41.57
N LEU A 972 6.44 3.78 -41.12
CA LEU A 972 6.56 4.54 -39.87
C LEU A 972 5.33 4.27 -39.00
N LEU A 973 5.53 4.04 -37.70
CA LEU A 973 4.45 4.14 -36.71
C LEU A 973 4.36 5.59 -36.24
N ILE A 974 3.26 6.25 -36.58
CA ILE A 974 3.01 7.66 -36.27
C ILE A 974 2.05 7.76 -35.10
N HIS A 975 2.35 8.68 -34.19
CA HIS A 975 1.66 8.91 -32.94
C HIS A 975 1.03 10.30 -32.98
N PHE A 976 -0.30 10.35 -32.93
CA PHE A 976 -1.09 11.57 -32.85
C PHE A 976 -1.49 11.81 -31.40
N LYS A 977 -1.15 13.00 -30.88
CA LYS A 977 -1.37 13.40 -29.49
C LYS A 977 -2.08 14.75 -29.43
N GLY A 978 -2.73 15.05 -28.30
CA GLY A 978 -3.43 16.31 -28.04
C GLY A 978 -4.96 16.20 -28.12
N PRO A 979 -5.68 17.32 -27.87
CA PRO A 979 -7.14 17.33 -27.74
C PRO A 979 -7.88 16.96 -29.03
N ASN A 980 -7.20 17.08 -30.18
CA ASN A 980 -7.77 16.82 -31.51
C ASN A 980 -7.10 15.65 -32.23
N ALA A 981 -6.51 14.68 -31.51
CA ALA A 981 -5.69 13.59 -32.10
C ALA A 981 -6.36 12.86 -33.29
N ASN A 982 -7.66 12.54 -33.18
CA ASN A 982 -8.42 11.90 -34.28
C ASN A 982 -8.50 12.78 -35.53
N LYS A 983 -8.73 14.09 -35.36
CA LYS A 983 -8.73 15.04 -36.49
C LYS A 983 -7.34 15.16 -37.10
N LEU A 984 -6.29 15.17 -36.28
CA LEU A 984 -4.91 15.20 -36.75
C LEU A 984 -4.58 13.97 -37.62
N GLU A 985 -5.04 12.79 -37.22
CA GLU A 985 -4.87 11.56 -38.00
C GLU A 985 -5.59 11.63 -39.37
N GLN A 986 -6.82 12.13 -39.39
CA GLN A 986 -7.60 12.29 -40.60
C GLN A 986 -6.97 13.31 -41.56
N ASP A 987 -6.59 14.48 -41.04
CA ASP A 987 -5.94 15.53 -41.82
C ASP A 987 -4.57 15.09 -42.35
N PHE A 988 -3.82 14.33 -41.55
CA PHE A 988 -2.56 13.73 -41.98
C PHE A 988 -2.77 12.74 -43.13
N SER A 989 -3.79 11.88 -43.02
CA SER A 989 -4.15 10.92 -44.09
C SER A 989 -4.59 11.63 -45.37
N ARG A 990 -5.35 12.71 -45.24
CA ARG A 990 -5.74 13.58 -46.36
C ARG A 990 -4.52 14.26 -47.00
N LEU A 991 -3.61 14.78 -46.17
CA LEU A 991 -2.39 15.42 -46.62
C LEU A 991 -1.49 14.46 -47.41
N LEU A 992 -1.32 13.22 -46.93
CA LEU A 992 -0.51 12.22 -47.64
C LEU A 992 -1.14 11.68 -48.92
N SER A 993 -2.47 11.59 -48.98
CA SER A 993 -3.18 11.10 -50.17
C SER A 993 -3.31 12.16 -51.27
N THR A 994 -3.57 13.41 -50.90
CA THR A 994 -3.80 14.51 -51.86
C THR A 994 -2.56 15.37 -52.09
N GLY A 995 -1.55 15.29 -51.22
CA GLY A 995 -0.35 16.14 -51.23
C GLY A 995 -0.58 17.57 -50.75
N LYS A 996 -1.83 17.95 -50.38
CA LYS A 996 -2.20 19.33 -50.03
C LYS A 996 -3.21 19.40 -48.89
N LEU A 997 -3.04 20.38 -48.00
CA LEU A 997 -3.99 20.72 -46.94
C LEU A 997 -4.28 22.23 -46.96
N ALA A 998 -5.54 22.58 -47.24
CA ALA A 998 -5.94 23.97 -47.47
C ALA A 998 -5.86 24.83 -46.21
N GLN A 999 -6.19 24.27 -45.04
CA GLN A 999 -6.18 24.95 -43.75
C GLN A 999 -5.32 24.16 -42.75
N PRO A 1000 -4.73 24.82 -41.74
CA PRO A 1000 -4.11 24.13 -40.62
C PRO A 1000 -5.10 23.21 -39.89
N SER A 1001 -4.60 22.11 -39.34
CA SER A 1001 -5.38 21.17 -38.55
C SER A 1001 -5.77 21.72 -37.18
N LEU A 1002 -4.88 22.54 -36.60
CA LEU A 1002 -5.06 23.17 -35.29
C LEU A 1002 -5.58 24.60 -35.43
N TYR A 1003 -6.70 24.88 -34.77
CA TYR A 1003 -7.22 26.23 -34.63
C TYR A 1003 -6.55 26.93 -33.45
N ILE A 1004 -6.05 28.14 -33.67
CA ILE A 1004 -5.36 28.95 -32.66
C ILE A 1004 -6.11 30.27 -32.51
N PRO A 1005 -6.81 30.51 -31.37
CA PRO A 1005 -7.57 31.73 -31.15
C PRO A 1005 -6.72 32.99 -31.29
N GLY A 1006 -7.20 33.98 -32.06
CA GLY A 1006 -6.50 35.27 -32.23
C GLY A 1006 -5.28 35.23 -33.17
N TYR A 1007 -4.91 34.07 -33.71
CA TYR A 1007 -3.82 33.95 -34.68
C TYR A 1007 -4.34 33.73 -36.10
N VAL A 1008 -4.11 34.72 -36.97
CA VAL A 1008 -4.43 34.59 -38.40
C VAL A 1008 -3.22 33.99 -39.11
N THR A 1009 -3.39 32.82 -39.72
CA THR A 1009 -2.31 32.18 -40.47
C THR A 1009 -1.93 33.00 -41.71
N PRO A 1010 -0.63 33.24 -41.97
CA PRO A 1010 -0.19 33.99 -43.14
C PRO A 1010 -0.64 33.34 -44.45
N LYS A 1011 -0.99 34.16 -45.46
CA LYS A 1011 -1.33 33.66 -46.81
C LYS A 1011 -0.15 32.95 -47.50
N SER A 1012 1.09 33.26 -47.09
CA SER A 1012 2.34 32.65 -47.58
C SER A 1012 2.67 31.27 -46.97
N ARG A 1013 1.78 30.70 -46.17
CA ARG A 1013 1.96 29.40 -45.52
C ARG A 1013 2.12 28.27 -46.53
N ARG A 1014 3.02 27.33 -46.24
CA ARG A 1014 3.13 26.08 -46.99
C ARG A 1014 1.85 25.25 -46.79
N SER A 1015 1.20 24.88 -47.90
CA SER A 1015 -0.03 24.08 -47.91
C SER A 1015 0.15 22.71 -48.57
N SER A 1016 1.32 22.40 -49.10
CA SER A 1016 1.59 21.13 -49.80
C SER A 1016 2.89 20.49 -49.34
N ILE A 1017 2.97 19.19 -49.52
CA ILE A 1017 4.17 18.37 -49.28
C ILE A 1017 4.55 17.62 -50.55
N SER A 1018 5.84 17.30 -50.70
CA SER A 1018 6.37 16.55 -51.84
C SER A 1018 6.33 15.02 -51.65
N TYR A 1019 5.97 14.55 -50.45
CA TYR A 1019 5.95 13.13 -50.10
C TYR A 1019 4.69 12.43 -50.61
N LYS A 1020 4.82 11.17 -51.03
CA LYS A 1020 3.73 10.34 -51.55
C LYS A 1020 3.63 9.02 -50.79
N LEU A 1021 2.41 8.48 -50.67
CA LEU A 1021 2.18 7.13 -50.18
C LEU A 1021 2.86 6.10 -51.09
N CYS A 1022 3.36 5.04 -50.48
CA CYS A 1022 3.88 3.88 -51.20
C CYS A 1022 2.70 3.03 -51.71
N SER A 1023 2.62 2.76 -53.02
CA SER A 1023 1.58 1.90 -53.58
C SER A 1023 1.88 0.43 -53.30
N THR A 1024 0.85 -0.33 -52.89
CA THR A 1024 0.93 -1.78 -52.63
C THR A 1024 0.91 -2.66 -53.88
N SER A 1025 1.02 -2.11 -55.10
CA SER A 1025 1.10 -2.92 -56.33
C SER A 1025 2.54 -2.99 -56.85
N PRO A 1026 3.13 -4.18 -57.03
CA PRO A 1026 4.20 -4.37 -57.99
C PRO A 1026 3.62 -4.16 -59.40
N GLU A 1027 4.43 -3.61 -60.31
CA GLU A 1027 4.10 -3.28 -61.72
C GLU A 1027 3.21 -2.00 -61.87
N GLU A 1028 3.59 -0.94 -62.59
CA GLU A 1028 4.30 -0.85 -63.86
C GLU A 1028 5.38 0.24 -63.84
N ARG A 1029 6.64 -0.12 -64.10
CA ARG A 1029 7.57 0.81 -64.76
C ARG A 1029 7.17 0.87 -66.23
N LYS A 1030 6.43 1.90 -66.66
CA LYS A 1030 6.26 2.18 -68.09
C LYS A 1030 7.59 2.64 -68.67
N PHE A 1031 8.35 1.70 -69.23
CA PHE A 1031 9.29 1.96 -70.30
C PHE A 1031 8.50 2.54 -71.49
N GLN A 1032 8.82 3.77 -71.89
CA GLN A 1032 8.34 4.34 -73.13
C GLN A 1032 9.00 3.62 -74.31
N PHE A 1033 8.24 2.72 -74.96
CA PHE A 1033 8.51 2.34 -76.34
C PHE A 1033 7.46 3.00 -77.24
N LYS A 1034 7.94 3.79 -78.19
CA LYS A 1034 7.15 4.33 -79.30
C LYS A 1034 6.72 3.15 -80.19
N SER A 1035 5.42 2.99 -80.41
CA SER A 1035 4.89 2.32 -81.60
C SER A 1035 3.50 2.85 -81.93
N LYS A 1036 3.28 3.03 -83.24
CA LYS A 1036 2.14 3.66 -83.88
C LYS A 1036 0.91 2.74 -83.92
N SER A 1037 -0.25 3.38 -83.95
CA SER A 1037 -1.49 3.02 -84.67
C SER A 1037 -1.96 1.56 -84.68
N SER A 1038 -3.15 1.30 -84.14
CA SER A 1038 -4.37 1.19 -84.95
C SER A 1038 -5.57 0.80 -84.09
N SER A 1039 -6.74 1.16 -84.60
CA SER A 1039 -8.10 0.92 -84.12
C SER A 1039 -8.41 -0.53 -83.74
N SER A 1040 -9.25 -0.74 -82.72
CA SER A 1040 -10.66 -1.14 -82.91
C SER A 1040 -11.30 -1.73 -81.64
N THR A 1041 -12.54 -1.30 -81.42
CA THR A 1041 -13.71 -2.00 -80.85
C THR A 1041 -13.70 -2.69 -79.47
N MET A 1042 -14.69 -2.24 -78.68
CA MET A 1042 -15.45 -2.92 -77.63
C MET A 1042 -15.40 -4.45 -77.60
N ILE A 1043 -15.39 -5.01 -76.38
CA ILE A 1043 -16.40 -5.95 -75.83
C ILE A 1043 -16.11 -6.13 -74.32
N LYS A 1044 -17.13 -5.91 -73.47
CA LYS A 1044 -17.29 -6.54 -72.14
C LYS A 1044 -18.15 -7.80 -72.37
N PRO A 1045 -17.94 -8.94 -71.70
CA PRO A 1045 -18.35 -9.12 -70.29
C PRO A 1045 -17.37 -10.10 -69.56
N THR A 1046 -17.51 -10.61 -68.33
CA THR A 1046 -18.65 -10.92 -67.44
C THR A 1046 -18.08 -11.21 -66.04
N LEU A 1047 -18.92 -11.00 -65.03
CA LEU A 1047 -18.73 -11.38 -63.62
C LEU A 1047 -18.33 -12.86 -63.43
N LEU A 1048 -17.44 -13.10 -62.46
CA LEU A 1048 -17.56 -14.26 -61.57
C LEU A 1048 -17.22 -13.83 -60.14
N THR A 1049 -18.26 -13.67 -59.33
CA THR A 1049 -18.21 -13.42 -57.89
C THR A 1049 -18.08 -14.75 -57.15
N VAL A 1050 -17.01 -14.94 -56.38
CA VAL A 1050 -16.92 -15.97 -55.33
C VAL A 1050 -16.82 -15.24 -54.00
N PHE A 1051 -17.90 -15.31 -53.22
CA PHE A 1051 -17.98 -14.88 -51.83
C PHE A 1051 -17.28 -15.94 -50.96
N PHE A 1052 -16.31 -15.54 -50.13
CA PHE A 1052 -15.84 -16.37 -49.02
C PHE A 1052 -16.14 -15.63 -47.71
N VAL A 1053 -17.05 -16.23 -46.95
CA VAL A 1053 -17.43 -15.86 -45.58
C VAL A 1053 -16.38 -16.44 -44.63
N PHE A 1054 -15.75 -15.60 -43.80
CA PHE A 1054 -14.97 -16.06 -42.66
C PHE A 1054 -15.74 -15.77 -41.37
N LEU A 1055 -16.14 -16.85 -40.69
CA LEU A 1055 -16.68 -16.85 -39.34
C LEU A 1055 -15.57 -16.57 -38.33
N LEU A 1056 -15.90 -15.72 -37.37
CA LEU A 1056 -15.20 -15.48 -36.11
C LEU A 1056 -15.24 -16.74 -35.23
N SER A 1057 -14.09 -17.12 -34.67
CA SER A 1057 -14.04 -17.86 -33.41
C SER A 1057 -13.08 -17.14 -32.46
N ARG A 1058 -13.67 -16.65 -31.36
CA ARG A 1058 -12.99 -16.19 -30.15
C ARG A 1058 -12.03 -17.27 -29.62
N PHE A 1059 -10.80 -16.87 -29.32
CA PHE A 1059 -10.16 -17.02 -28.01
C PHE A 1059 -9.19 -15.85 -27.82
#